data_AF-A0A0G2EE23-F1
#
_entry.id   AF-A0A0G2EE23-F1
#
_cell.length_a   1.000
_cell.length_b   1.000
_cell.length_c   1.000
_cell.angle_alpha   90.00
_cell.angle_beta   90.00
_cell.angle_gamma   90.00
#
_symmetry.space_group_name_H-M   'P 1'
#
loop_
_entity.id
_entity.type
_entity.pdbx_description
1 polymer ?
#
loop_
_entity_poly.entity_id
_entity_poly.type
_entity_poly.pdbx_seq_one_letter_code
_entity_poly.pdbx_strand_id
1 'polypeptide(L)'
;MGGRQHLFLDSAFRVTGAAGFLGANVVLEALKAGYRVRGSVRKESQVKQLESYFGPEFGSQAEFVIVPDITKSSAYDGLLSGVSYVFHVASPLAPPSTNWKEDHINPAVNGTVAILEAANETKSVKKCILTGSIADLIPWPDWPAPEEAVTEDHNYDLDVSPDLDFKVSFAAYRASKLLAAKAARDFFAQQKPHYGIVSLHPTFIFGHHLLQTSPEDISGSRAMLWASLKGPDQRVPMLNHVHVTDVAQAHIKALDPSITGYQKFILSAEPGFSDWDEALRHLCNTAAMASDSDPPTSLAELPLDVLTNCIIPHLDATSFMALCRTCKAFYDPSFRQDPSFWRIAAQSTFRIAERPAKVADGAHWQKLYRNLMHNTRAYTWGENSRGALGQEDPDEDPPAPPRRGMLRGMRGPIMRRGRPPAARQIDQRPYPFEMFESKDLGIIADLQCGGWSTTLLTSKGVLYSVGAIDGLTFTADQARVLAPLKYPAGFPRSIDRYDPSTAIKQFSSGRSHILGLSDSGKIWSWHSMNEPAWNIAFAERDISEKTQVYGETSHLHRNQSISLGSGSVRRVVGGWSVSSAYINGTGIVLWSPANRKHYGSDIGKDTLIVQHTVPVPKTNYVRPARSARDADDAARELGQTIGEVINHVILEHFVLFVTDLGKFFTARMSWNEGDTTGHVEDIVELVALRADQDTVQRRAQKLDVQGAFRSFAAFKNDGEVITGTQDYLAACWDLRLSNEIPDAANLKRIPALQNSGVISIAFGDYHYHALHSNGTITSYGREPKRCGALGLGGHGEAESRLRGLVQIGDTRALCQHGYTTGRKILFNDVNRQWIKFLSSGGVDVAEAQERIRMTIQNATALGELSEWIEQQGSDWDKEPGIAAADEDGLGTHYALSVAAAGWHSGALVLVNDELSKKLEESCLLKEGESDFSKVSRILPNLLRWARDAVLGADCTNSLKTFGPNPSEFNAPWNHGAAAEEGVWYKWARDRFPRLELSNGEQMPGSDDVPFDQWKYPRPNFVLDQDFE
;
A
#
# COMPACT_ATOMS: atom_id res chain seq x y z
N MET A 1 39.76 -11.59 49.11
CA MET A 1 40.87 -12.50 49.49
C MET A 1 40.53 -13.90 49.04
N GLY A 2 41.51 -14.63 48.48
CA GLY A 2 41.43 -16.08 48.23
C GLY A 2 41.39 -16.46 46.74
N GLY A 3 42.57 -16.72 46.17
CA GLY A 3 42.76 -17.06 44.76
C GLY A 3 42.26 -18.45 44.35
N ARG A 4 42.00 -18.58 43.04
CA ARG A 4 42.17 -19.83 42.29
C ARG A 4 43.06 -19.54 41.09
N GLN A 5 44.09 -20.37 40.95
CA GLN A 5 45.19 -20.25 40.00
C GLN A 5 44.70 -20.09 38.55
N HIS A 6 45.15 -19.04 37.88
CA HIS A 6 45.13 -18.93 36.42
C HIS A 6 46.07 -19.98 35.83
N LEU A 7 45.54 -21.16 35.51
CA LEU A 7 46.28 -22.29 34.96
C LEU A 7 45.83 -22.64 33.54
N PHE A 8 45.42 -21.67 32.71
CA PHE A 8 45.12 -21.96 31.30
C PHE A 8 45.31 -20.75 30.35
N LEU A 9 46.51 -20.20 30.26
CA LEU A 9 46.76 -19.09 29.32
C LEU A 9 47.05 -19.53 27.87
N ASP A 10 47.13 -20.84 27.57
CA ASP A 10 47.50 -21.35 26.22
C ASP A 10 46.62 -22.51 25.68
N SER A 11 45.50 -22.84 26.33
CA SER A 11 44.63 -23.93 25.83
C SER A 11 43.67 -23.43 24.76
N ALA A 12 43.78 -23.95 23.53
CA ALA A 12 42.86 -23.66 22.43
C ALA A 12 41.65 -24.60 22.43
N PHE A 13 40.46 -24.06 22.15
CA PHE A 13 39.18 -24.78 22.10
C PHE A 13 38.62 -24.79 20.70
N ARG A 14 38.01 -25.90 20.30
CA ARG A 14 37.19 -25.97 19.10
C ARG A 14 35.72 -25.88 19.49
N VAL A 15 35.00 -24.87 19.03
CA VAL A 15 33.54 -24.79 19.21
C VAL A 15 32.85 -25.03 17.88
N THR A 16 32.09 -26.11 17.75
CA THR A 16 31.27 -26.30 16.54
C THR A 16 29.98 -25.51 16.64
N GLY A 17 29.55 -24.87 15.55
CA GLY A 17 28.29 -24.12 15.53
C GLY A 17 28.36 -22.79 16.30
N ALA A 18 29.50 -22.10 16.21
CA ALA A 18 29.82 -20.90 16.98
C ALA A 18 28.82 -19.74 16.80
N ALA A 19 28.16 -19.65 15.64
CA ALA A 19 27.15 -18.63 15.36
C ALA A 19 25.76 -18.94 15.94
N GLY A 20 25.54 -20.14 16.50
CA GLY A 20 24.25 -20.53 17.06
C GLY A 20 23.93 -19.85 18.40
N PHE A 21 22.66 -19.92 18.84
CA PHE A 21 22.20 -19.31 20.09
C PHE A 21 23.05 -19.70 21.31
N LEU A 22 23.20 -21.00 21.56
CA LEU A 22 24.07 -21.49 22.64
C LEU A 22 25.55 -21.34 22.26
N GLY A 23 25.92 -21.61 20.99
CA GLY A 23 27.30 -21.57 20.52
C GLY A 23 27.99 -20.23 20.77
N ALA A 24 27.32 -19.11 20.48
CA ALA A 24 27.87 -17.77 20.70
C ALA A 24 28.08 -17.47 22.20
N ASN A 25 27.16 -17.93 23.06
CA ASN A 25 27.30 -17.78 24.51
C ASN A 25 28.47 -18.64 25.05
N VAL A 26 28.65 -19.85 24.54
CA VAL A 26 29.80 -20.71 24.88
C VAL A 26 31.12 -20.07 24.45
N VAL A 27 31.17 -19.45 23.25
CA VAL A 27 32.34 -18.68 22.78
C VAL A 27 32.63 -17.53 23.75
N LEU A 28 31.61 -16.74 24.12
CA LEU A 28 31.79 -15.62 25.05
C LEU A 28 32.34 -16.06 26.40
N GLU A 29 31.76 -17.10 27.02
CA GLU A 29 32.20 -17.56 28.34
C GLU A 29 33.59 -18.21 28.29
N ALA A 30 33.95 -18.88 27.19
CA ALA A 30 35.31 -19.38 26.99
C ALA A 30 36.33 -18.24 26.87
N LEU A 31 36.03 -17.20 26.09
CA LEU A 31 36.89 -16.02 25.93
C LEU A 31 37.05 -15.25 27.26
N LYS A 32 35.95 -15.06 28.01
CA LYS A 32 36.00 -14.45 29.36
C LYS A 32 36.83 -15.27 30.35
N ALA A 33 36.83 -16.59 30.23
CA ALA A 33 37.67 -17.47 31.04
C ALA A 33 39.16 -17.44 30.63
N GLY A 34 39.53 -16.68 29.59
CA GLY A 34 40.90 -16.47 29.13
C GLY A 34 41.39 -17.52 28.14
N TYR A 35 40.49 -18.28 27.54
CA TYR A 35 40.85 -19.31 26.56
C TYR A 35 40.87 -18.79 25.13
N ARG A 36 41.71 -19.39 24.27
CA ARG A 36 41.70 -19.13 22.83
C ARG A 36 40.65 -20.00 22.16
N VAL A 37 39.80 -19.41 21.32
CA VAL A 37 38.66 -20.09 20.71
C VAL A 37 38.82 -20.16 19.19
N ARG A 38 38.68 -21.35 18.63
CA ARG A 38 38.51 -21.61 17.21
C ARG A 38 37.07 -22.05 16.93
N GLY A 39 36.19 -21.12 16.58
CA GLY A 39 34.80 -21.40 16.27
C GLY A 39 34.60 -21.93 14.83
N SER A 40 33.73 -22.89 14.62
CA SER A 40 33.30 -23.29 13.27
C SER A 40 31.93 -22.75 12.92
N VAL A 41 31.78 -22.30 11.68
CA VAL A 41 30.52 -21.87 11.08
C VAL A 41 30.30 -22.53 9.73
N ARG A 42 29.07 -22.49 9.21
CA ARG A 42 28.72 -23.13 7.93
C ARG A 42 28.95 -22.22 6.73
N LYS A 43 28.83 -20.90 6.93
CA LYS A 43 28.87 -19.88 5.88
C LYS A 43 29.80 -18.74 6.25
N GLU A 44 30.46 -18.16 5.24
CA GLU A 44 31.31 -16.97 5.37
C GLU A 44 30.58 -15.79 6.02
N SER A 45 29.30 -15.57 5.73
CA SER A 45 28.53 -14.47 6.32
C SER A 45 28.46 -14.54 7.86
N GLN A 46 28.52 -15.74 8.43
CA GLN A 46 28.51 -15.95 9.89
C GLN A 46 29.86 -15.62 10.53
N VAL A 47 30.96 -15.74 9.79
CA VAL A 47 32.30 -15.30 10.24
C VAL A 47 32.26 -13.81 10.51
N LYS A 48 31.81 -13.02 9.53
CA LYS A 48 31.72 -11.56 9.66
C LYS A 48 30.87 -11.11 10.85
N GLN A 49 29.76 -11.80 11.11
CA GLN A 49 28.88 -11.51 12.24
C GLN A 49 29.57 -11.77 13.59
N LEU A 50 30.30 -12.89 13.70
CA LEU A 50 31.07 -13.24 14.90
C LEU A 50 32.26 -12.29 15.10
N GLU A 51 32.98 -11.94 14.05
CA GLU A 51 34.10 -10.99 14.09
C GLU A 51 33.62 -9.59 14.46
N SER A 52 32.47 -9.14 13.95
CA SER A 52 31.91 -7.85 14.33
C SER A 52 31.54 -7.77 15.80
N TYR A 53 31.09 -8.89 16.40
CA TYR A 53 30.68 -8.92 17.81
C TYR A 53 31.86 -9.12 18.76
N PHE A 54 32.71 -10.12 18.49
CA PHE A 54 33.83 -10.49 19.38
C PHE A 54 35.13 -9.75 19.06
N GLY A 55 35.31 -9.25 17.83
CA GLY A 55 36.52 -8.59 17.37
C GLY A 55 36.98 -7.40 18.23
N PRO A 56 36.08 -6.48 18.65
CA PRO A 56 36.46 -5.32 19.46
C PRO A 56 37.16 -5.66 20.79
N GLU A 57 36.76 -6.74 21.45
CA GLU A 57 37.26 -7.11 22.79
C GLU A 57 38.19 -8.33 22.77
N PHE A 58 37.98 -9.27 21.85
CA PHE A 58 38.61 -10.59 21.85
C PHE A 58 39.26 -10.99 20.50
N GLY A 59 39.42 -10.07 19.56
CA GLY A 59 39.88 -10.38 18.19
C GLY A 59 41.20 -11.16 18.08
N SER A 60 42.13 -11.03 19.04
CA SER A 60 43.38 -11.80 19.06
C SER A 60 43.24 -13.23 19.65
N GLN A 61 42.12 -13.50 20.33
CA GLN A 61 41.83 -14.74 21.04
C GLN A 61 40.76 -15.60 20.34
N ALA A 62 40.04 -15.04 19.36
CA ALA A 62 39.00 -15.73 18.59
C ALA A 62 39.40 -15.89 17.11
N GLU A 63 39.31 -17.11 16.60
CA GLU A 63 39.47 -17.47 15.19
C GLU A 63 38.20 -18.17 14.71
N PHE A 64 37.65 -17.80 13.56
CA PHE A 64 36.45 -18.45 13.01
C PHE A 64 36.77 -19.08 11.66
N VAL A 65 36.38 -20.34 11.47
CA VAL A 65 36.68 -21.11 10.26
C VAL A 65 35.41 -21.76 9.70
N ILE A 66 35.42 -22.03 8.41
CA ILE A 66 34.26 -22.61 7.73
C ILE A 66 34.35 -24.12 7.70
N VAL A 67 33.30 -24.79 8.18
CA VAL A 67 33.06 -26.23 8.06
C VAL A 67 31.68 -26.41 7.44
N PRO A 68 31.59 -26.54 6.10
CA PRO A 68 30.30 -26.57 5.40
C PRO A 68 29.45 -27.80 5.75
N ASP A 69 30.13 -28.91 6.02
CA ASP A 69 29.55 -30.23 6.27
C ASP A 69 30.23 -30.87 7.49
N ILE A 70 29.49 -30.99 8.60
CA ILE A 70 30.01 -31.51 9.87
C ILE A 70 30.01 -33.04 9.94
N THR A 71 29.38 -33.72 8.98
CA THR A 71 29.17 -35.18 9.02
C THR A 71 30.36 -35.97 8.48
N LYS A 72 31.42 -35.30 8.06
CA LYS A 72 32.62 -35.91 7.50
C LYS A 72 33.80 -35.63 8.42
N SER A 73 34.49 -36.67 8.89
CA SER A 73 35.68 -36.51 9.74
C SER A 73 36.76 -35.66 9.04
N SER A 74 36.94 -35.85 7.72
CA SER A 74 37.88 -35.06 6.89
C SER A 74 37.59 -33.56 6.86
N ALA A 75 36.37 -33.12 7.24
CA ALA A 75 36.05 -31.70 7.35
C ALA A 75 36.77 -31.00 8.52
N TYR A 76 37.42 -31.77 9.39
CA TYR A 76 38.19 -31.30 10.54
C TYR A 76 39.72 -31.40 10.34
N ASP A 77 40.17 -31.85 9.16
CA ASP A 77 41.60 -32.00 8.84
C ASP A 77 42.38 -30.71 9.09
N GLY A 78 43.40 -30.78 9.95
CA GLY A 78 44.23 -29.64 10.36
C GLY A 78 43.52 -28.63 11.29
N LEU A 79 42.19 -28.64 11.40
CA LEU A 79 41.42 -27.68 12.20
C LEU A 79 41.48 -27.95 13.70
N LEU A 80 41.75 -29.20 14.11
CA LEU A 80 41.95 -29.59 15.51
C LEU A 80 43.42 -29.51 15.96
N SER A 81 44.35 -29.14 15.08
CA SER A 81 45.76 -29.01 15.45
C SER A 81 45.94 -27.95 16.54
N GLY A 82 46.60 -28.33 17.65
CA GLY A 82 46.81 -27.48 18.82
C GLY A 82 45.60 -27.32 19.74
N VAL A 83 44.44 -27.92 19.41
CA VAL A 83 43.24 -27.87 20.24
C VAL A 83 43.37 -28.84 21.41
N SER A 84 43.09 -28.35 22.63
CA SER A 84 43.09 -29.13 23.86
C SER A 84 41.70 -29.66 24.22
N TYR A 85 40.64 -28.98 23.79
CA TYR A 85 39.28 -29.32 24.16
C TYR A 85 38.30 -29.02 23.03
N VAL A 86 37.30 -29.87 22.86
CA VAL A 86 36.30 -29.74 21.80
C VAL A 86 34.92 -29.57 22.42
N PHE A 87 34.20 -28.52 22.05
CA PHE A 87 32.80 -28.29 22.37
C PHE A 87 31.96 -28.52 21.11
N HIS A 88 31.26 -29.66 21.08
CA HIS A 88 30.37 -30.01 19.99
C HIS A 88 28.95 -29.51 20.28
N VAL A 89 28.67 -28.28 19.85
CA VAL A 89 27.37 -27.61 20.01
C VAL A 89 26.55 -27.67 18.72
N ALA A 90 27.21 -27.81 17.56
CA ALA A 90 26.56 -27.93 16.27
C ALA A 90 25.69 -29.19 16.20
N SER A 91 24.38 -29.01 16.11
CA SER A 91 23.42 -30.07 15.90
C SER A 91 22.33 -29.54 14.97
N PRO A 92 21.81 -30.35 14.02
CA PRO A 92 20.73 -29.92 13.16
C PRO A 92 19.50 -29.54 14.01
N LEU A 93 18.98 -28.34 13.76
CA LEU A 93 17.65 -27.89 14.16
C LEU A 93 16.94 -27.54 12.84
N ALA A 94 16.68 -28.56 12.02
CA ALA A 94 16.18 -28.34 10.67
C ALA A 94 14.67 -28.00 10.68
N PRO A 95 14.15 -27.35 9.63
CA PRO A 95 12.71 -27.30 9.38
C PRO A 95 12.04 -28.67 9.31
N PRO A 96 10.69 -28.70 9.38
CA PRO A 96 9.92 -29.86 8.95
C PRO A 96 10.50 -30.43 7.67
N SER A 97 10.86 -31.71 7.69
CA SER A 97 11.46 -32.43 6.57
C SER A 97 10.52 -33.56 6.16
N THR A 98 10.49 -33.84 4.85
CA THR A 98 9.81 -35.01 4.27
C THR A 98 10.65 -36.29 4.44
N ASN A 99 11.92 -36.17 4.84
CA ASN A 99 12.84 -37.27 5.12
C ASN A 99 13.68 -36.98 6.38
N TRP A 100 13.07 -37.19 7.55
CA TRP A 100 13.70 -36.99 8.85
C TRP A 100 15.00 -37.76 9.05
N LYS A 101 15.13 -38.92 8.41
CA LYS A 101 16.31 -39.75 8.49
C LYS A 101 17.52 -39.05 7.87
N GLU A 102 17.41 -38.63 6.61
CA GLU A 102 18.55 -38.03 5.89
C GLU A 102 18.81 -36.58 6.30
N ASP A 103 17.78 -35.80 6.61
CA ASP A 103 17.94 -34.36 6.86
C ASP A 103 18.24 -34.02 8.33
N HIS A 104 17.92 -34.92 9.27
CA HIS A 104 17.97 -34.62 10.70
C HIS A 104 18.69 -35.68 11.54
N ILE A 105 18.30 -36.95 11.42
CA ILE A 105 18.86 -38.04 12.24
C ILE A 105 20.29 -38.38 11.82
N ASN A 106 20.50 -38.69 10.53
CA ASN A 106 21.82 -39.03 10.00
C ASN A 106 22.83 -37.90 10.25
N PRO A 107 22.51 -36.61 10.01
CA PRO A 107 23.47 -35.54 10.28
C PRO A 107 23.80 -35.35 11.76
N ALA A 108 22.86 -35.60 12.67
CA ALA A 108 23.11 -35.55 14.12
C ALA A 108 24.04 -36.67 14.58
N VAL A 109 23.78 -37.91 14.12
CA VAL A 109 24.60 -39.08 14.45
C VAL A 109 25.98 -38.97 13.82
N ASN A 110 26.03 -38.80 12.50
CA ASN A 110 27.29 -38.74 11.74
C ASN A 110 28.13 -37.52 12.13
N GLY A 111 27.51 -36.38 12.42
CA GLY A 111 28.21 -35.19 12.91
C GLY A 111 28.87 -35.41 14.28
N THR A 112 28.21 -36.13 15.18
CA THR A 112 28.75 -36.46 16.51
C THR A 112 29.91 -37.46 16.39
N VAL A 113 29.75 -38.51 15.58
CA VAL A 113 30.82 -39.50 15.37
C VAL A 113 32.04 -38.88 14.68
N ALA A 114 31.82 -38.09 13.62
CA ALA A 114 32.90 -37.48 12.85
C ALA A 114 33.82 -36.58 13.70
N ILE A 115 33.26 -35.78 14.61
CA ILE A 115 34.09 -34.92 15.48
C ILE A 115 34.84 -35.74 16.55
N LEU A 116 34.24 -36.82 17.04
CA LEU A 116 34.87 -37.73 18.02
C LEU A 116 36.01 -38.51 17.37
N GLU A 117 35.83 -38.98 16.14
CA GLU A 117 36.89 -39.61 15.33
C GLU A 117 38.06 -38.64 15.10
N ALA A 118 37.78 -37.43 14.59
CA ALA A 118 38.81 -36.42 14.36
C ALA A 118 39.55 -36.02 15.66
N ALA A 119 38.85 -35.97 16.79
CA ALA A 119 39.44 -35.75 18.10
C ALA A 119 40.34 -36.93 18.55
N ASN A 120 39.98 -38.16 18.19
CA ASN A 120 40.75 -39.36 18.52
C ASN A 120 42.06 -39.45 17.74
N GLU A 121 42.07 -38.94 16.52
CA GLU A 121 43.29 -38.79 15.72
C GLU A 121 44.20 -37.65 16.25
N THR A 122 43.64 -36.74 17.04
CA THR A 122 44.34 -35.55 17.55
C THR A 122 44.80 -35.73 19.00
N LYS A 123 46.07 -36.12 19.19
CA LYS A 123 46.67 -36.39 20.52
C LYS A 123 46.62 -35.23 21.52
N SER A 124 46.51 -33.98 21.07
CA SER A 124 46.44 -32.82 21.97
C SER A 124 45.10 -32.69 22.68
N VAL A 125 44.04 -33.31 22.15
CA VAL A 125 42.69 -33.24 22.75
C VAL A 125 42.66 -34.03 24.04
N LYS A 126 42.16 -33.40 25.11
CA LYS A 126 42.04 -33.95 26.47
C LYS A 126 40.60 -34.23 26.86
N LYS A 127 39.64 -33.47 26.33
CA LYS A 127 38.21 -33.65 26.61
C LYS A 127 37.32 -33.17 25.46
N CYS A 128 36.25 -33.91 25.19
CA CYS A 128 35.17 -33.54 24.29
C CYS A 128 33.88 -33.33 25.08
N ILE A 129 33.29 -32.14 24.98
CA ILE A 129 32.01 -31.80 25.60
C ILE A 129 30.96 -31.78 24.50
N LEU A 130 29.92 -32.60 24.65
CA LEU A 130 28.82 -32.74 23.71
C LEU A 130 27.58 -32.05 24.26
N THR A 131 26.88 -31.28 23.42
CA THR A 131 25.58 -30.72 23.76
C THR A 131 24.46 -31.69 23.37
N GLY A 132 24.02 -32.49 24.35
CA GLY A 132 22.84 -33.34 24.27
C GLY A 132 21.54 -32.57 24.51
N SER A 133 20.51 -33.26 24.97
CA SER A 133 19.24 -32.66 25.41
C SER A 133 18.59 -33.55 26.45
N ILE A 134 17.78 -33.00 27.36
CA ILE A 134 16.96 -33.85 28.25
C ILE A 134 16.10 -34.88 27.48
N ALA A 135 15.77 -34.60 26.21
CA ALA A 135 15.00 -35.49 25.35
C ALA A 135 15.66 -36.85 25.07
N ASP A 136 16.99 -36.95 25.18
CA ASP A 136 17.73 -38.21 24.99
C ASP A 136 17.88 -39.05 26.29
N LEU A 137 17.44 -38.53 27.43
CA LEU A 137 17.42 -39.22 28.73
C LEU A 137 16.02 -39.76 29.12
N ILE A 138 15.04 -39.63 28.23
CA ILE A 138 13.65 -40.08 28.46
C ILE A 138 13.35 -41.30 27.55
N PRO A 139 12.72 -42.38 28.05
CA PRO A 139 12.44 -43.62 27.29
C PRO A 139 11.53 -43.42 26.07
N TRP A 140 11.88 -43.97 24.90
CA TRP A 140 11.01 -43.91 23.73
C TRP A 140 9.82 -44.90 23.87
N PRO A 141 8.58 -44.55 23.49
CA PRO A 141 8.10 -43.29 22.91
C PRO A 141 7.61 -42.26 23.95
N ASP A 142 7.79 -42.51 25.24
CA ASP A 142 7.17 -41.77 26.34
C ASP A 142 7.55 -40.28 26.34
N TRP A 143 6.56 -39.40 26.20
CA TRP A 143 6.70 -37.94 26.37
C TRP A 143 5.33 -37.33 26.73
N PRO A 144 5.21 -36.53 27.81
CA PRO A 144 6.26 -36.14 28.76
C PRO A 144 6.81 -37.34 29.57
N ALA A 145 7.88 -37.12 30.34
CA ALA A 145 8.56 -38.17 31.11
C ALA A 145 7.59 -38.95 32.02
N PRO A 146 7.89 -40.23 32.36
CA PRO A 146 7.15 -40.96 33.40
C PRO A 146 7.12 -40.19 34.73
N GLU A 147 6.19 -40.52 35.64
CA GLU A 147 6.04 -39.83 36.94
C GLU A 147 7.32 -39.84 37.81
N GLU A 148 8.27 -40.73 37.50
CA GLU A 148 9.57 -40.82 38.16
C GLU A 148 10.54 -39.72 37.70
N ALA A 149 11.39 -39.25 38.62
CA ALA A 149 12.40 -38.24 38.32
C ALA A 149 13.41 -38.76 37.27
N VAL A 150 13.71 -37.97 36.24
CA VAL A 150 14.76 -38.25 35.27
C VAL A 150 16.13 -38.05 35.93
N THR A 151 17.00 -39.05 35.89
CA THR A 151 18.39 -38.97 36.39
C THR A 151 19.39 -39.31 35.29
N GLU A 152 20.65 -38.93 35.49
CA GLU A 152 21.73 -39.19 34.54
C GLU A 152 21.93 -40.67 34.27
N ASP A 153 21.69 -41.57 35.22
CA ASP A 153 22.08 -42.99 35.19
C ASP A 153 20.90 -43.98 35.15
N HIS A 154 19.85 -43.62 34.42
CA HIS A 154 18.70 -44.52 34.21
C HIS A 154 19.01 -45.66 33.24
N ASN A 155 18.55 -46.87 33.57
CA ASN A 155 18.83 -48.11 32.82
C ASN A 155 17.74 -48.43 31.76
N TYR A 156 17.15 -47.39 31.15
CA TYR A 156 16.10 -47.56 30.14
C TYR A 156 16.67 -47.97 28.79
N ASP A 157 15.85 -48.68 28.00
CA ASP A 157 16.14 -48.93 26.59
C ASP A 157 15.90 -47.65 25.80
N LEU A 158 16.96 -46.86 25.65
CA LEU A 158 16.98 -45.63 24.86
C LEU A 158 17.24 -45.97 23.39
N ASP A 159 16.48 -46.90 22.81
CA ASP A 159 16.62 -47.28 21.40
C ASP A 159 15.37 -46.91 20.59
N VAL A 160 15.60 -46.45 19.37
CA VAL A 160 14.55 -46.01 18.45
C VAL A 160 15.00 -46.36 17.05
N SER A 161 14.11 -46.94 16.24
CA SER A 161 14.47 -47.23 14.85
C SER A 161 14.62 -45.92 14.08
N PRO A 162 15.75 -45.71 13.37
CA PRO A 162 15.93 -44.53 12.51
C PRO A 162 14.98 -44.53 11.31
N ASP A 163 14.32 -45.66 11.01
CA ASP A 163 13.38 -45.84 9.90
C ASP A 163 11.90 -45.65 10.31
N LEU A 164 11.64 -45.17 11.54
CA LEU A 164 10.28 -44.84 11.97
C LEU A 164 9.71 -43.67 11.16
N ASP A 165 8.43 -43.77 10.83
CA ASP A 165 7.67 -42.67 10.21
C ASP A 165 7.29 -41.62 11.28
N PHE A 166 8.14 -40.59 11.42
CA PHE A 166 7.94 -39.53 12.40
C PHE A 166 6.90 -38.51 11.89
N LYS A 167 5.65 -38.66 12.37
CA LYS A 167 4.53 -37.76 12.01
C LYS A 167 4.67 -36.32 12.52
N VAL A 168 5.54 -36.07 13.51
CA VAL A 168 5.73 -34.75 14.13
C VAL A 168 7.22 -34.44 14.33
N SER A 169 7.60 -33.18 14.10
CA SER A 169 9.00 -32.70 14.14
C SER A 169 9.69 -32.96 15.48
N PHE A 170 8.97 -32.84 16.59
CA PHE A 170 9.53 -33.08 17.92
C PHE A 170 9.96 -34.54 18.13
N ALA A 171 9.20 -35.50 17.58
CA ALA A 171 9.52 -36.92 17.67
C ALA A 171 10.81 -37.27 16.88
N ALA A 172 10.97 -36.71 15.69
CA ALA A 172 12.19 -36.84 14.89
C ALA A 172 13.41 -36.18 15.56
N TYR A 173 13.24 -34.98 16.14
CA TYR A 173 14.29 -34.31 16.91
C TYR A 173 14.75 -35.19 18.08
N ARG A 174 13.80 -35.73 18.86
CA ARG A 174 14.09 -36.59 20.00
C ARG A 174 14.83 -37.86 19.57
N ALA A 175 14.38 -38.52 18.52
CA ALA A 175 15.06 -39.68 17.96
C ALA A 175 16.50 -39.35 17.53
N SER A 176 16.72 -38.19 16.90
CA SER A 176 18.06 -37.76 16.51
C SER A 176 19.01 -37.55 17.69
N LYS A 177 18.53 -36.97 18.80
CA LYS A 177 19.33 -36.74 20.02
C LYS A 177 19.67 -38.05 20.73
N LEU A 178 18.69 -38.93 20.84
CA LEU A 178 18.85 -40.25 21.45
C LEU A 178 19.83 -41.12 20.66
N LEU A 179 19.71 -41.17 19.34
CA LEU A 179 20.64 -41.92 18.49
C LEU A 179 22.06 -41.32 18.48
N ALA A 180 22.20 -39.99 18.51
CA ALA A 180 23.51 -39.34 18.60
C ALA A 180 24.19 -39.60 19.97
N ALA A 181 23.43 -39.55 21.07
CA ALA A 181 23.94 -39.87 22.40
C ALA A 181 24.38 -41.34 22.50
N LYS A 182 23.57 -42.26 21.94
CA LYS A 182 23.92 -43.68 21.82
C LYS A 182 25.21 -43.86 21.02
N ALA A 183 25.34 -43.23 19.86
CA ALA A 183 26.55 -43.30 19.04
C ALA A 183 27.80 -42.79 19.78
N ALA A 184 27.69 -41.70 20.54
CA ALA A 184 28.80 -41.19 21.35
C ALA A 184 29.21 -42.15 22.48
N ARG A 185 28.24 -42.78 23.15
CA ARG A 185 28.48 -43.79 24.19
C ARG A 185 29.14 -45.03 23.61
N ASP A 186 28.62 -45.53 22.49
CA ASP A 186 29.13 -46.72 21.80
C ASP A 186 30.53 -46.46 21.26
N PHE A 187 30.80 -45.27 20.72
CA PHE A 187 32.14 -44.82 20.34
C PHE A 187 33.12 -44.87 21.52
N PHE A 188 32.75 -44.32 22.68
CA PHE A 188 33.61 -44.34 23.86
C PHE A 188 33.92 -45.77 24.33
N ALA A 189 32.92 -46.64 24.35
CA ALA A 189 33.07 -48.03 24.77
C ALA A 189 33.95 -48.85 23.81
N GLN A 190 33.79 -48.63 22.49
CA GLN A 190 34.47 -49.40 21.45
C GLN A 190 35.87 -48.88 21.15
N GLN A 191 36.02 -47.56 20.97
CA GLN A 191 37.27 -46.93 20.52
C GLN A 191 38.21 -46.56 21.67
N LYS A 192 37.69 -46.47 22.91
CA LYS A 192 38.46 -46.13 24.13
C LYS A 192 39.41 -44.95 23.91
N PRO A 193 38.87 -43.76 23.56
CA PRO A 193 39.70 -42.61 23.21
C PRO A 193 40.59 -42.17 24.36
N HIS A 194 41.72 -41.51 24.04
CA HIS A 194 42.66 -40.98 25.05
C HIS A 194 42.11 -39.77 25.84
N TYR A 195 40.95 -39.25 25.46
CA TYR A 195 40.30 -38.09 26.06
C TYR A 195 38.98 -38.46 26.75
N GLY A 196 38.55 -37.63 27.71
CA GLY A 196 37.24 -37.80 28.36
C GLY A 196 36.08 -37.24 27.52
N ILE A 197 34.89 -37.82 27.66
CA ILE A 197 33.66 -37.32 27.01
C ILE A 197 32.68 -36.86 28.08
N VAL A 198 32.17 -35.64 27.97
CA VAL A 198 31.11 -35.14 28.85
C VAL A 198 29.91 -34.76 28.00
N SER A 199 28.76 -35.33 28.28
CA SER A 199 27.50 -34.97 27.63
C SER A 199 26.67 -34.09 28.55
N LEU A 200 26.33 -32.89 28.09
CA LEU A 200 25.50 -31.94 28.81
C LEU A 200 24.07 -32.00 28.26
N HIS A 201 23.10 -32.21 29.13
CA HIS A 201 21.69 -32.45 28.78
C HIS A 201 20.81 -31.31 29.29
N PRO A 202 20.80 -30.16 28.59
CA PRO A 202 19.95 -29.05 28.96
C PRO A 202 18.48 -29.36 28.73
N THR A 203 17.66 -28.81 29.62
CA THR A 203 16.22 -28.65 29.41
C THR A 203 15.96 -27.47 28.45
N PHE A 204 14.79 -26.82 28.48
CA PHE A 204 14.52 -25.71 27.57
C PHE A 204 15.46 -24.53 27.85
N ILE A 205 16.31 -24.19 26.88
CA ILE A 205 17.29 -23.11 27.04
C ILE A 205 16.62 -21.78 26.75
N PHE A 206 16.59 -20.87 27.73
CA PHE A 206 16.08 -19.50 27.59
C PHE A 206 17.19 -18.47 27.81
N GLY A 207 17.01 -17.26 27.29
CA GLY A 207 17.96 -16.15 27.47
C GLY A 207 18.33 -15.43 26.18
N HIS A 208 19.25 -14.48 26.29
CA HIS A 208 19.61 -13.56 25.22
C HIS A 208 20.54 -14.21 24.17
N HIS A 209 20.25 -13.97 22.89
CA HIS A 209 21.14 -14.37 21.80
C HIS A 209 22.03 -13.20 21.39
N LEU A 210 23.31 -13.32 21.69
CA LEU A 210 24.32 -12.26 21.48
C LEU A 210 24.40 -11.72 20.05
N LEU A 211 24.10 -12.55 19.05
CA LEU A 211 24.23 -12.20 17.64
C LEU A 211 22.90 -11.82 16.99
N GLN A 212 21.80 -11.78 17.75
CA GLN A 212 20.49 -11.43 17.21
C GLN A 212 20.44 -9.94 16.85
N THR A 213 20.09 -9.63 15.61
CA THR A 213 19.98 -8.25 15.11
C THR A 213 18.53 -7.82 14.88
N SER A 214 17.59 -8.78 14.80
CA SER A 214 16.17 -8.48 14.61
C SER A 214 15.24 -9.35 15.49
N PRO A 215 14.01 -8.87 15.78
CA PRO A 215 12.98 -9.69 16.44
C PRO A 215 12.57 -10.94 15.66
N GLU A 216 12.84 -10.97 14.35
CA GLU A 216 12.50 -12.07 13.45
C GLU A 216 13.43 -13.28 13.58
N ASP A 217 14.64 -13.10 14.13
CA ASP A 217 15.64 -14.15 14.27
C ASP A 217 15.39 -15.06 15.49
N ILE A 218 14.32 -14.81 16.24
CA ILE A 218 13.93 -15.61 17.40
C ILE A 218 13.43 -16.98 16.91
N SER A 219 14.10 -18.04 17.37
CA SER A 219 13.85 -19.43 16.96
C SER A 219 14.01 -20.41 18.12
N GLY A 220 13.53 -21.65 17.95
CA GLY A 220 13.65 -22.72 18.94
C GLY A 220 12.87 -22.44 20.23
N SER A 221 13.43 -22.87 21.37
CA SER A 221 12.85 -22.66 22.71
C SER A 221 12.55 -21.19 23.03
N ARG A 222 13.36 -20.25 22.53
CA ARG A 222 13.12 -18.80 22.69
C ARG A 222 11.87 -18.33 21.96
N ALA A 223 11.60 -18.89 20.77
CA ALA A 223 10.37 -18.57 20.03
C ALA A 223 9.14 -19.11 20.75
N MET A 224 9.26 -20.29 21.39
CA MET A 224 8.20 -20.85 22.22
C MET A 224 7.91 -19.97 23.45
N LEU A 225 8.96 -19.51 24.15
CA LEU A 225 8.82 -18.56 25.26
C LEU A 225 8.21 -17.22 24.79
N TRP A 226 8.71 -16.68 23.68
CA TRP A 226 8.21 -15.42 23.11
C TRP A 226 6.75 -15.50 22.66
N ALA A 227 6.33 -16.62 22.07
CA ALA A 227 4.94 -16.87 21.72
C ALA A 227 4.05 -16.93 22.97
N SER A 228 4.54 -17.52 24.06
CA SER A 228 3.79 -17.60 25.33
C SER A 228 3.47 -16.24 25.94
N LEU A 229 4.25 -15.19 25.64
CA LEU A 229 4.01 -13.83 26.11
C LEU A 229 2.98 -13.06 25.27
N LYS A 230 2.56 -13.59 24.11
CA LYS A 230 1.65 -12.91 23.17
C LYS A 230 0.16 -13.20 23.40
N GLY A 231 -0.19 -14.11 24.31
CA GLY A 231 -1.58 -14.38 24.68
C GLY A 231 -1.79 -15.63 25.53
N PRO A 232 -2.91 -15.73 26.28
CA PRO A 232 -3.17 -16.81 27.24
C PRO A 232 -3.27 -18.21 26.61
N ASP A 233 -3.66 -18.33 25.33
CA ASP A 233 -3.86 -19.62 24.65
C ASP A 233 -2.59 -20.14 23.93
N GLN A 234 -1.47 -19.40 24.02
CA GLN A 234 -0.16 -19.80 23.47
C GLN A 234 0.86 -20.16 24.55
N ARG A 235 0.41 -20.28 25.80
CA ARG A 235 1.22 -20.64 26.96
C ARG A 235 1.79 -22.05 26.76
N VAL A 236 3.09 -22.15 26.53
CA VAL A 236 3.81 -23.43 26.54
C VAL A 236 3.68 -24.01 27.95
N PRO A 237 3.40 -25.31 28.14
CA PRO A 237 3.46 -25.92 29.48
C PRO A 237 4.76 -25.48 30.16
N MET A 238 4.73 -25.07 31.44
CA MET A 238 5.94 -24.64 32.13
C MET A 238 6.87 -25.85 32.28
N LEU A 239 7.70 -26.06 31.27
CA LEU A 239 8.67 -27.12 31.20
C LEU A 239 9.91 -26.66 31.97
N ASN A 240 10.62 -27.62 32.56
CA ASN A 240 11.92 -27.39 33.12
C ASN A 240 12.78 -26.60 32.13
N HIS A 241 13.46 -25.56 32.61
CA HIS A 241 14.20 -24.64 31.78
C HIS A 241 15.55 -24.33 32.40
N VAL A 242 16.45 -23.75 31.63
CA VAL A 242 17.78 -23.33 32.10
C VAL A 242 18.21 -22.09 31.33
N HIS A 243 18.89 -21.15 32.00
CA HIS A 243 19.37 -19.96 31.33
C HIS A 243 20.58 -20.27 30.45
N VAL A 244 20.68 -19.65 29.27
CA VAL A 244 21.73 -19.90 28.28
C VAL A 244 23.13 -19.64 28.83
N THR A 245 23.27 -18.65 29.70
CA THR A 245 24.54 -18.35 30.37
C THR A 245 24.96 -19.48 31.30
N ASP A 246 24.04 -20.11 32.03
CA ASP A 246 24.36 -21.24 32.91
C ASP A 246 24.78 -22.46 32.11
N VAL A 247 24.10 -22.72 30.98
CA VAL A 247 24.50 -23.77 30.04
C VAL A 247 25.90 -23.49 29.49
N ALA A 248 26.19 -22.26 29.08
CA ALA A 248 27.52 -21.88 28.58
C ALA A 248 28.61 -22.04 29.67
N GLN A 249 28.34 -21.60 30.90
CA GLN A 249 29.25 -21.79 32.02
C GLN A 249 29.45 -23.26 32.38
N ALA A 250 28.42 -24.10 32.25
CA ALA A 250 28.54 -25.55 32.44
C ALA A 250 29.50 -26.18 31.43
N HIS A 251 29.53 -25.72 30.17
CA HIS A 251 30.52 -26.18 29.18
C HIS A 251 31.95 -25.87 29.64
N ILE A 252 32.18 -24.72 30.26
CA ILE A 252 33.50 -24.34 30.81
C ILE A 252 33.82 -25.16 32.06
N LYS A 253 32.87 -25.29 33.00
CA LYS A 253 33.07 -26.06 34.25
C LYS A 253 33.29 -27.55 34.00
N ALA A 254 32.71 -28.11 32.95
CA ALA A 254 32.92 -29.51 32.55
C ALA A 254 34.39 -29.83 32.20
N LEU A 255 35.23 -28.81 32.02
CA LEU A 255 36.67 -28.96 31.83
C LEU A 255 37.43 -29.39 33.08
N ASP A 256 36.82 -29.29 34.27
CA ASP A 256 37.44 -29.65 35.54
C ASP A 256 38.20 -30.99 35.44
N PRO A 257 39.50 -31.05 35.77
CA PRO A 257 40.31 -32.25 35.67
C PRO A 257 39.78 -33.45 36.46
N SER A 258 38.95 -33.22 37.50
CA SER A 258 38.31 -34.29 38.28
C SER A 258 37.22 -35.04 37.49
N ILE A 259 36.65 -34.42 36.47
CA ILE A 259 35.64 -35.02 35.59
C ILE A 259 36.37 -35.83 34.52
N THR A 260 36.38 -37.15 34.68
CA THR A 260 37.07 -38.11 33.81
C THR A 260 36.14 -39.20 33.28
N GLY A 261 36.54 -39.87 32.19
CA GLY A 261 35.75 -40.90 31.54
C GLY A 261 34.58 -40.35 30.71
N TYR A 262 33.49 -41.10 30.64
CA TYR A 262 32.23 -40.70 30.01
C TYR A 262 31.24 -40.27 31.10
N GLN A 263 30.92 -38.98 31.17
CA GLN A 263 30.03 -38.41 32.19
C GLN A 263 28.83 -37.72 31.54
N LYS A 264 27.69 -37.74 32.22
CA LYS A 264 26.46 -37.04 31.81
C LYS A 264 26.10 -36.03 32.91
N PHE A 265 25.57 -34.88 32.52
CA PHE A 265 25.03 -33.90 33.49
C PHE A 265 23.74 -33.31 32.95
N ILE A 266 22.68 -33.33 33.76
CA ILE A 266 21.43 -32.62 33.47
C ILE A 266 21.60 -31.14 33.83
N LEU A 267 21.18 -30.25 32.92
CA LEU A 267 21.19 -28.81 33.16
C LEU A 267 19.74 -28.31 33.21
N SER A 268 19.25 -28.10 34.42
CA SER A 268 17.93 -27.54 34.70
C SER A 268 18.01 -26.56 35.86
N ALA A 269 17.32 -25.43 35.74
CA ALA A 269 17.01 -24.59 36.88
C ALA A 269 15.94 -25.26 37.76
N GLU A 270 15.82 -24.78 39.00
CA GLU A 270 14.66 -25.11 39.84
C GLU A 270 13.37 -24.61 39.14
N PRO A 271 12.24 -25.33 39.24
CA PRO A 271 10.97 -24.88 38.68
C PRO A 271 10.56 -23.58 39.39
N GLY A 272 10.88 -22.45 38.78
CA GLY A 272 10.74 -21.13 39.40
C GLY A 272 9.30 -20.62 39.51
N PHE A 273 8.36 -21.18 38.74
CA PHE A 273 6.96 -20.76 38.75
C PHE A 273 6.03 -21.97 38.61
N SER A 274 4.97 -21.98 39.41
CA SER A 274 3.95 -23.03 39.42
C SER A 274 2.92 -22.85 38.30
N ASP A 275 2.71 -21.62 37.85
CA ASP A 275 1.87 -21.27 36.71
C ASP A 275 2.35 -19.99 35.98
N TRP A 276 1.79 -19.75 34.79
CA TRP A 276 2.11 -18.57 34.00
C TRP A 276 1.65 -17.25 34.62
N ASP A 277 0.64 -17.27 35.49
CA ASP A 277 0.16 -16.06 36.13
C ASP A 277 1.14 -15.60 37.22
N GLU A 278 1.82 -16.54 37.88
CA GLU A 278 2.94 -16.30 38.78
C GLU A 278 4.16 -15.78 38.01
N ALA A 279 4.50 -16.40 36.87
CA ALA A 279 5.59 -15.94 36.00
C ALA A 279 5.34 -14.51 35.47
N LEU A 280 4.11 -14.21 35.03
CA LEU A 280 3.73 -12.87 34.57
C LEU A 280 3.72 -11.85 35.71
N ARG A 281 3.20 -12.20 36.89
CA ARG A 281 3.27 -11.34 38.07
C ARG A 281 4.72 -11.04 38.44
N HIS A 282 5.59 -12.05 38.39
CA HIS A 282 7.01 -11.86 38.66
C HIS A 282 7.68 -10.97 37.61
N LEU A 283 7.39 -11.15 36.32
CA LEU A 283 7.90 -10.29 35.24
C LEU A 283 7.41 -8.85 35.37
N CYS A 284 6.15 -8.63 35.69
CA CYS A 284 5.61 -7.29 35.96
C CYS A 284 6.28 -6.65 37.19
N ASN A 285 6.50 -7.42 38.25
CA ASN A 285 7.15 -6.94 39.47
C ASN A 285 8.65 -6.67 39.27
N THR A 286 9.38 -7.53 38.54
CA THR A 286 10.81 -7.31 38.25
C THR A 286 11.02 -6.19 37.24
N ALA A 287 10.14 -6.02 36.26
CA ALA A 287 10.14 -4.83 35.39
C ALA A 287 9.90 -3.55 36.20
N ALA A 288 9.03 -3.59 37.23
CA ALA A 288 8.80 -2.49 38.14
C ALA A 288 9.99 -2.26 39.13
N MET A 289 10.71 -3.31 39.52
CA MET A 289 11.88 -3.21 40.41
C MET A 289 13.19 -2.84 39.70
N ALA A 290 13.30 -3.09 38.39
CA ALA A 290 14.46 -2.71 37.58
C ALA A 290 14.46 -1.21 37.22
N SER A 291 13.32 -0.53 37.38
CA SER A 291 13.26 0.92 37.50
C SER A 291 13.33 1.28 38.98
N ASP A 292 14.29 2.12 39.39
CA ASP A 292 14.39 2.70 40.76
C ASP A 292 13.20 3.61 41.14
N SER A 293 12.08 3.50 40.43
CA SER A 293 10.85 4.26 40.65
C SER A 293 9.73 3.33 41.13
N ASP A 294 9.01 3.76 42.16
CA ASP A 294 7.75 3.15 42.58
C ASP A 294 6.84 2.83 41.37
N PRO A 295 6.01 1.77 41.44
CA PRO A 295 5.09 1.44 40.37
C PRO A 295 4.26 2.69 40.02
N PRO A 296 4.07 3.00 38.72
CA PRO A 296 3.45 4.24 38.29
C PRO A 296 2.09 4.37 38.94
N THR A 297 1.96 5.35 39.82
CA THR A 297 0.74 5.59 40.60
C THR A 297 -0.30 6.32 39.77
N SER A 298 0.11 6.87 38.62
CA SER A 298 -0.72 7.60 37.68
C SER A 298 -0.48 7.17 36.23
N LEU A 299 -1.50 7.33 35.39
CA LEU A 299 -1.43 7.02 33.95
C LEU A 299 -0.30 7.79 33.23
N ALA A 300 0.10 8.95 33.76
CA ALA A 300 1.14 9.81 33.18
C ALA A 300 2.58 9.30 33.45
N GLU A 301 2.75 8.37 34.39
CA GLU A 301 4.03 7.75 34.74
C GLU A 301 4.30 6.47 33.92
N LEU A 302 3.35 6.03 33.09
CA LEU A 302 3.56 4.90 32.19
C LEU A 302 4.58 5.25 31.09
N PRO A 303 5.41 4.29 30.66
CA PRO A 303 6.29 4.47 29.50
C PRO A 303 5.50 4.91 28.26
N LEU A 304 6.08 5.85 27.50
CA LEU A 304 5.44 6.42 26.31
C LEU A 304 5.00 5.33 25.33
N ASP A 305 5.79 4.27 25.16
CA ASP A 305 5.48 3.16 24.24
C ASP A 305 4.23 2.37 24.64
N VAL A 306 3.92 2.26 25.94
CA VAL A 306 2.71 1.59 26.41
C VAL A 306 1.49 2.48 26.17
N LEU A 307 1.64 3.78 26.43
CA LEU A 307 0.60 4.76 26.13
C LEU A 307 0.31 4.79 24.62
N THR A 308 1.32 4.95 23.77
CA THR A 308 1.19 5.11 22.31
C THR A 308 0.85 3.83 21.55
N ASN A 309 1.30 2.64 22.00
CA ASN A 309 1.03 1.40 21.27
C ASN A 309 -0.10 0.54 21.85
N CYS A 310 -0.46 0.70 23.13
CA CYS A 310 -1.43 -0.20 23.78
C CYS A 310 -2.71 0.49 24.27
N ILE A 311 -2.68 1.79 24.56
CA ILE A 311 -3.84 2.49 25.14
C ILE A 311 -4.43 3.47 24.12
N ILE A 312 -3.61 4.37 23.60
CA ILE A 312 -4.00 5.44 22.68
C ILE A 312 -4.63 4.92 21.38
N PRO A 313 -4.17 3.82 20.74
CA PRO A 313 -4.79 3.33 19.50
C PRO A 313 -6.25 2.89 19.65
N HIS A 314 -6.74 2.72 20.87
CA HIS A 314 -8.13 2.37 21.16
C HIS A 314 -9.01 3.59 21.47
N LEU A 315 -8.43 4.79 21.59
CA LEU A 315 -9.17 6.03 21.81
C LEU A 315 -9.51 6.68 20.47
N ASP A 316 -10.73 7.20 20.35
CA ASP A 316 -11.05 8.12 19.25
C ASP A 316 -10.42 9.50 19.48
N ALA A 317 -10.35 10.33 18.44
CA ALA A 317 -9.74 11.65 18.51
C ALA A 317 -10.39 12.55 19.58
N THR A 318 -11.69 12.42 19.81
CA THR A 318 -12.43 13.21 20.81
C THR A 318 -12.02 12.82 22.22
N SER A 319 -11.98 11.52 22.52
CA SER A 319 -11.59 10.95 23.81
C SER A 319 -10.12 11.20 24.09
N PHE A 320 -9.26 11.09 23.07
CA PHE A 320 -7.85 11.43 23.17
C PHE A 320 -7.66 12.92 23.52
N MET A 321 -8.36 13.83 22.83
CA MET A 321 -8.28 15.26 23.14
C MET A 321 -8.88 15.60 24.51
N ALA A 322 -9.92 14.89 24.96
CA ALA A 322 -10.45 15.02 26.31
C ALA A 322 -9.42 14.57 27.36
N LEU A 323 -8.73 13.45 27.13
CA LEU A 323 -7.62 12.97 27.96
C LEU A 323 -6.50 14.01 28.04
N CYS A 324 -6.08 14.57 26.91
CA CYS A 324 -5.05 15.61 26.86
C CYS A 324 -5.43 16.88 27.64
N ARG A 325 -6.72 17.15 27.87
CA ARG A 325 -7.19 18.28 28.68
C ARG A 325 -7.20 18.01 30.18
N THR A 326 -7.02 16.76 30.62
CA THR A 326 -7.11 16.40 32.04
C THR A 326 -5.89 16.83 32.85
N CYS A 327 -4.69 16.84 32.25
CA CYS A 327 -3.45 17.18 32.95
C CYS A 327 -2.42 17.86 32.03
N LYS A 328 -1.46 18.58 32.64
CA LYS A 328 -0.41 19.29 31.89
C LYS A 328 0.54 18.35 31.13
N ALA A 329 0.78 17.14 31.65
CA ALA A 329 1.66 16.16 31.01
C ALA A 329 1.10 15.67 29.66
N PHE A 330 -0.19 15.36 29.59
CA PHE A 330 -0.85 14.96 28.33
C PHE A 330 -1.20 16.15 27.43
N TYR A 331 -1.19 17.38 27.95
CA TYR A 331 -1.35 18.58 27.12
C TYR A 331 -0.09 18.97 26.36
N ASP A 332 1.07 18.37 26.69
CA ASP A 332 2.33 18.64 26.03
C ASP A 332 2.24 18.40 24.51
N PRO A 333 2.75 19.30 23.66
CA PRO A 333 2.70 19.14 22.21
C PRO A 333 3.30 17.82 21.70
N SER A 334 4.37 17.33 22.33
CA SER A 334 5.02 16.07 21.91
C SER A 334 4.10 14.85 22.03
N PHE A 335 3.19 14.87 23.00
CA PHE A 335 2.21 13.80 23.23
C PHE A 335 0.90 14.07 22.48
N ARG A 336 0.34 15.28 22.63
CA ARG A 336 -0.93 15.68 22.01
C ARG A 336 -0.85 15.64 20.48
N GLN A 337 0.32 15.89 19.92
CA GLN A 337 0.59 15.89 18.48
C GLN A 337 1.46 14.69 18.10
N ASP A 338 1.23 13.53 18.71
CA ASP A 338 1.92 12.30 18.32
C ASP A 338 1.62 11.96 16.84
N PRO A 339 2.65 11.84 15.96
CA PRO A 339 2.44 11.56 14.54
C PRO A 339 1.79 10.21 14.27
N SER A 340 2.10 9.19 15.09
CA SER A 340 1.61 7.83 14.87
C SER A 340 0.11 7.74 15.15
N PHE A 341 -0.35 8.35 16.25
CA PHE A 341 -1.76 8.43 16.60
C PHE A 341 -2.56 9.16 15.52
N TRP A 342 -2.18 10.39 15.16
CA TRP A 342 -2.97 11.18 14.20
C TRP A 342 -2.97 10.57 12.80
N ARG A 343 -1.87 9.92 12.38
CA ARG A 343 -1.83 9.14 11.14
C ARG A 343 -2.81 7.97 11.18
N ILE A 344 -2.79 7.15 12.24
CA ILE A 344 -3.69 6.00 12.39
C ILE A 344 -5.13 6.46 12.53
N ALA A 345 -5.40 7.51 13.30
CA ALA A 345 -6.71 8.11 13.48
C ALA A 345 -7.26 8.63 12.15
N ALA A 346 -6.44 9.33 11.34
CA ALA A 346 -6.84 9.77 10.01
C ALA A 346 -7.15 8.59 9.08
N GLN A 347 -6.27 7.59 9.04
CA GLN A 347 -6.46 6.40 8.21
C GLN A 347 -7.71 5.60 8.59
N SER A 348 -7.95 5.41 9.89
CA SER A 348 -9.10 4.65 10.40
C SER A 348 -10.41 5.42 10.28
N THR A 349 -10.43 6.71 10.65
CA THR A 349 -11.65 7.55 10.62
C THR A 349 -12.09 7.83 9.19
N PHE A 350 -11.15 8.18 8.32
CA PHE A 350 -11.45 8.59 6.94
C PHE A 350 -11.31 7.44 5.94
N ARG A 351 -10.96 6.22 6.40
CA ARG A 351 -10.74 5.03 5.55
C ARG A 351 -9.74 5.28 4.41
N ILE A 352 -8.79 6.20 4.63
CA ILE A 352 -7.77 6.58 3.65
C ILE A 352 -6.74 5.45 3.54
N ALA A 353 -6.43 5.04 2.31
CA ALA A 353 -5.38 4.04 2.06
C ALA A 353 -4.03 4.50 2.65
N GLU A 354 -3.20 3.56 3.12
CA GLU A 354 -1.81 3.83 3.51
C GLU A 354 -1.04 4.35 2.29
N ARG A 355 -1.04 5.67 2.10
CA ARG A 355 -0.25 6.36 1.09
C ARG A 355 0.85 7.12 1.81
N PRO A 356 2.08 7.17 1.27
CA PRO A 356 3.14 7.98 1.83
C PRO A 356 2.77 9.45 1.62
N ALA A 357 2.02 10.02 2.56
CA ALA A 357 2.07 11.45 2.78
C ALA A 357 3.54 11.75 3.12
N LYS A 358 4.12 12.78 2.50
CA LYS A 358 5.44 13.32 2.87
C LYS A 358 5.54 13.32 4.40
N VAL A 359 6.71 13.00 4.94
CA VAL A 359 7.02 12.95 6.37
C VAL A 359 6.43 14.19 7.07
N ALA A 360 5.19 14.05 7.51
CA ALA A 360 4.43 15.09 8.16
C ALA A 360 4.67 14.87 9.65
N ASP A 361 5.11 15.91 10.34
CA ASP A 361 5.14 15.89 11.80
C ASP A 361 3.70 15.71 12.33
N GLY A 362 3.57 15.40 13.61
CA GLY A 362 2.25 15.10 14.15
C GLY A 362 1.34 16.33 14.29
N ALA A 363 1.87 17.55 14.22
CA ALA A 363 1.05 18.76 14.15
C ALA A 363 0.36 18.87 12.78
N HIS A 364 1.09 18.58 11.69
CA HIS A 364 0.52 18.53 10.34
C HIS A 364 -0.51 17.39 10.21
N TRP A 365 -0.26 16.21 10.79
CA TRP A 365 -1.26 15.13 10.81
C TRP A 365 -2.54 15.50 11.56
N GLN A 366 -2.43 16.16 12.71
CA GLN A 366 -3.58 16.65 13.46
C GLN A 366 -4.37 17.71 12.68
N LYS A 367 -3.68 18.65 12.04
CA LYS A 367 -4.32 19.66 11.17
C LYS A 367 -5.01 19.01 9.98
N LEU A 368 -4.35 18.08 9.30
CA LEU A 368 -4.91 17.30 8.20
C LEU A 368 -6.16 16.53 8.66
N TYR A 369 -6.12 15.89 9.82
CA TYR A 369 -7.29 15.21 10.40
C TYR A 369 -8.46 16.18 10.57
N ARG A 370 -8.23 17.36 11.15
CA ARG A 370 -9.25 18.40 11.31
C ARG A 370 -9.80 18.87 9.96
N ASN A 371 -8.93 19.10 8.97
CA ASN A 371 -9.35 19.58 7.67
C ASN A 371 -10.18 18.50 6.94
N LEU A 372 -9.76 17.23 6.98
CA LEU A 372 -10.50 16.11 6.41
C LEU A 372 -11.92 15.98 6.99
N MET A 373 -12.14 16.38 8.25
CA MET A 373 -13.48 16.40 8.86
C MET A 373 -14.46 17.40 8.24
N HIS A 374 -13.99 18.48 7.64
CA HIS A 374 -14.85 19.62 7.28
C HIS A 374 -14.72 20.09 5.83
N ASN A 375 -13.59 19.81 5.17
CA ASN A 375 -13.20 20.51 3.94
C ASN A 375 -13.09 19.58 2.71
N THR A 376 -13.55 18.33 2.84
CA THR A 376 -13.49 17.36 1.74
C THR A 376 -14.64 17.60 0.76
N ARG A 377 -14.33 17.83 -0.52
CA ARG A 377 -15.30 18.11 -1.59
C ARG A 377 -15.08 17.18 -2.79
N ALA A 378 -16.17 16.80 -3.45
CA ALA A 378 -16.12 16.01 -4.68
C ALA A 378 -16.22 16.92 -5.90
N TYR A 379 -15.26 16.82 -6.82
CA TYR A 379 -15.27 17.51 -8.10
C TYR A 379 -15.49 16.50 -9.23
N THR A 380 -16.28 16.86 -10.23
CA THR A 380 -16.60 16.01 -11.39
C THR A 380 -16.53 16.81 -12.69
N TRP A 381 -16.16 16.17 -13.80
CA TRP A 381 -16.09 16.77 -15.13
C TRP A 381 -16.24 15.72 -16.24
N GLY A 382 -16.52 16.18 -17.45
CA GLY A 382 -16.75 15.35 -18.63
C GLY A 382 -18.21 15.36 -19.09
N GLU A 383 -18.67 14.21 -19.58
CA GLU A 383 -20.02 14.03 -20.12
C GLU A 383 -21.07 13.86 -19.01
N ASN A 384 -22.17 14.63 -19.10
CA ASN A 384 -23.26 14.68 -18.14
C ASN A 384 -24.63 14.33 -18.74
N SER A 385 -24.73 13.91 -20.00
CA SER A 385 -26.02 13.53 -20.62
C SER A 385 -26.80 12.45 -19.85
N ARG A 386 -26.10 11.67 -19.01
CA ARG A 386 -26.68 10.64 -18.13
C ARG A 386 -26.73 11.01 -16.65
N GLY A 387 -26.41 12.25 -16.29
CA GLY A 387 -26.34 12.72 -14.91
C GLY A 387 -25.13 12.21 -14.12
N ALA A 388 -24.12 11.66 -14.79
CA ALA A 388 -22.96 11.04 -14.16
C ALA A 388 -22.13 11.99 -13.27
N LEU A 389 -22.27 13.31 -13.47
CA LEU A 389 -21.50 14.31 -12.72
C LEU A 389 -22.19 14.74 -11.43
N GLY A 390 -23.51 14.55 -11.29
CA GLY A 390 -24.28 15.03 -10.13
C GLY A 390 -24.17 16.54 -9.89
N GLN A 391 -24.18 17.31 -10.98
CA GLN A 391 -24.18 18.78 -10.95
C GLN A 391 -25.54 19.29 -11.41
N GLU A 392 -26.07 20.32 -10.75
CA GLU A 392 -27.23 21.07 -11.26
C GLU A 392 -26.84 21.87 -12.51
N ASP A 393 -27.81 22.11 -13.39
CA ASP A 393 -27.60 23.01 -14.52
C ASP A 393 -27.72 24.46 -13.98
N PRO A 394 -26.70 25.31 -14.12
CA PRO A 394 -26.70 26.66 -13.55
C PRO A 394 -27.81 27.59 -14.10
N ASP A 395 -28.55 27.17 -15.13
CA ASP A 395 -29.65 27.93 -15.74
C ASP A 395 -31.04 27.68 -15.11
N GLU A 396 -31.16 26.88 -14.04
CA GLU A 396 -32.31 26.99 -13.13
C GLU A 396 -32.08 28.14 -12.13
N ASP A 397 -32.23 29.38 -12.61
CA ASP A 397 -32.27 30.57 -11.75
C ASP A 397 -33.24 30.35 -10.57
N PRO A 398 -32.83 30.56 -9.30
CA PRO A 398 -33.79 30.69 -8.22
C PRO A 398 -34.72 31.87 -8.53
N PRO A 399 -36.04 31.77 -8.27
CA PRO A 399 -36.96 32.85 -8.61
C PRO A 399 -36.51 34.14 -7.92
N ALA A 400 -36.27 35.18 -8.72
CA ALA A 400 -35.80 36.47 -8.23
C ALA A 400 -36.65 36.95 -7.03
N PRO A 401 -36.04 37.50 -5.96
CA PRO A 401 -36.76 37.92 -4.78
C PRO A 401 -37.84 38.96 -5.16
N PRO A 402 -39.03 38.92 -4.53
CA PRO A 402 -40.16 39.73 -4.96
C PRO A 402 -39.80 41.21 -4.84
N ARG A 403 -39.69 41.89 -6.00
CA ARG A 403 -39.51 43.34 -6.04
C ARG A 403 -40.70 44.00 -5.32
N ARG A 404 -40.39 44.72 -4.25
CA ARG A 404 -41.33 45.48 -3.44
C ARG A 404 -41.96 46.59 -4.29
N GLY A 405 -43.22 46.39 -4.65
CA GLY A 405 -44.26 47.41 -4.91
C GLY A 405 -44.01 48.47 -5.99
N MET A 406 -44.77 48.42 -7.09
CA MET A 406 -45.61 49.55 -7.49
C MET A 406 -46.66 49.17 -8.56
N LEU A 407 -47.89 49.58 -8.26
CA LEU A 407 -49.04 49.90 -9.13
C LEU A 407 -49.74 48.79 -9.94
N ARG A 408 -50.82 48.32 -9.32
CA ARG A 408 -52.10 47.91 -9.92
C ARG A 408 -52.57 48.93 -10.99
N GLY A 409 -52.93 48.44 -12.18
CA GLY A 409 -53.94 49.11 -13.01
C GLY A 409 -53.71 49.06 -14.52
N MET A 410 -54.10 47.97 -15.18
CA MET A 410 -54.87 47.96 -16.44
C MET A 410 -54.99 46.53 -16.97
N ARG A 411 -56.23 46.07 -17.16
CA ARG A 411 -56.56 44.80 -17.84
C ARG A 411 -56.50 45.01 -19.35
N GLY A 412 -55.69 44.21 -20.05
CA GLY A 412 -55.72 43.99 -21.50
C GLY A 412 -55.35 42.53 -21.80
N PRO A 413 -55.78 41.94 -22.93
CA PRO A 413 -55.69 40.49 -23.14
C PRO A 413 -54.24 40.08 -23.39
N ILE A 414 -53.66 39.34 -22.45
CA ILE A 414 -52.32 38.77 -22.58
C ILE A 414 -52.41 37.62 -23.59
N MET A 415 -51.91 37.85 -24.81
CA MET A 415 -51.43 36.78 -25.67
C MET A 415 -50.48 35.89 -24.85
N ARG A 416 -50.77 34.60 -24.76
CA ARG A 416 -49.78 33.59 -24.34
C ARG A 416 -48.58 33.69 -25.28
N ARG A 417 -47.58 34.49 -24.92
CA ARG A 417 -46.23 34.34 -25.49
C ARG A 417 -45.80 32.92 -25.14
N GLY A 418 -45.50 32.14 -26.18
CA GLY A 418 -45.04 30.77 -26.05
C GLY A 418 -43.87 30.67 -25.06
N ARG A 419 -43.79 29.53 -24.39
CA ARG A 419 -42.60 29.08 -23.67
C ARG A 419 -41.35 29.46 -24.50
N PRO A 420 -40.32 30.08 -23.90
CA PRO A 420 -39.02 30.14 -24.54
C PRO A 420 -38.60 28.73 -24.95
N PRO A 421 -37.91 28.53 -26.09
CA PRO A 421 -37.34 27.24 -26.41
C PRO A 421 -36.46 26.81 -25.25
N ALA A 422 -36.57 25.54 -24.84
CA ALA A 422 -35.79 24.94 -23.77
C ALA A 422 -34.31 25.39 -23.88
N ALA A 423 -33.79 25.97 -22.80
CA ALA A 423 -32.37 26.25 -22.67
C ALA A 423 -31.59 24.98 -23.03
N ARG A 424 -30.52 25.12 -23.83
CA ARG A 424 -29.68 23.98 -24.20
C ARG A 424 -29.04 23.44 -22.94
N GLN A 425 -29.52 22.28 -22.48
CA GLN A 425 -28.89 21.49 -21.43
C GLN A 425 -27.41 21.31 -21.79
N ILE A 426 -26.50 21.80 -20.95
CA ILE A 426 -25.06 21.66 -21.22
C ILE A 426 -24.65 20.24 -20.81
N ASP A 427 -24.68 19.33 -21.79
CA ASP A 427 -24.35 17.93 -21.59
C ASP A 427 -22.85 17.69 -21.33
N GLN A 428 -21.97 18.68 -21.55
CA GLN A 428 -20.51 18.54 -21.46
C GLN A 428 -19.90 19.59 -20.53
N ARG A 429 -19.14 19.14 -19.52
CA ARG A 429 -18.44 19.98 -18.54
C ARG A 429 -16.92 19.79 -18.70
N PRO A 430 -16.23 20.63 -19.49
CA PRO A 430 -14.80 20.46 -19.78
C PRO A 430 -13.84 20.91 -18.66
N TYR A 431 -14.40 21.47 -17.58
CA TYR A 431 -13.68 21.95 -16.40
C TYR A 431 -14.21 21.24 -15.14
N PRO A 432 -13.37 20.96 -14.12
CA PRO A 432 -13.82 20.39 -12.85
C PRO A 432 -14.77 21.34 -12.11
N PHE A 433 -15.97 20.86 -11.80
CA PHE A 433 -16.92 21.57 -10.95
C PHE A 433 -17.26 20.74 -9.71
N GLU A 434 -17.56 21.42 -8.61
CA GLU A 434 -18.00 20.79 -7.38
C GLU A 434 -19.35 20.08 -7.59
N MET A 435 -19.48 18.86 -7.06
CA MET A 435 -20.69 18.07 -7.10
C MET A 435 -21.76 18.64 -6.15
N PHE A 436 -22.98 18.76 -6.63
CA PHE A 436 -24.10 19.34 -5.89
C PHE A 436 -24.48 18.49 -4.67
N GLU A 437 -24.88 19.12 -3.56
CA GLU A 437 -25.26 18.50 -2.28
C GLU A 437 -24.21 17.57 -1.63
N SER A 438 -22.99 17.51 -2.16
CA SER A 438 -21.94 16.63 -1.62
C SER A 438 -21.48 17.01 -0.20
N LYS A 439 -21.63 18.29 0.19
CA LYS A 439 -21.29 18.79 1.54
C LYS A 439 -22.20 18.23 2.63
N ASP A 440 -23.48 18.02 2.33
CA ASP A 440 -24.47 17.59 3.32
C ASP A 440 -24.33 16.10 3.71
N LEU A 441 -23.55 15.34 2.92
CA LEU A 441 -23.24 13.94 3.20
C LEU A 441 -22.25 13.74 4.36
N GLY A 442 -21.61 14.82 4.81
CA GLY A 442 -20.52 14.77 5.77
C GLY A 442 -19.22 14.31 5.11
N ILE A 443 -18.43 13.51 5.83
CA ILE A 443 -17.07 13.21 5.40
C ILE A 443 -17.05 12.11 4.34
N ILE A 444 -16.64 12.47 3.13
CA ILE A 444 -16.42 11.56 2.01
C ILE A 444 -15.02 10.94 2.16
N ALA A 445 -14.96 9.61 2.16
CA ALA A 445 -13.77 8.80 2.34
C ALA A 445 -13.13 8.40 1.00
N ASP A 446 -13.94 8.08 -0.01
CA ASP A 446 -13.45 7.64 -1.32
C ASP A 446 -14.46 7.97 -2.44
N LEU A 447 -13.98 8.03 -3.68
CA LEU A 447 -14.75 8.37 -4.88
C LEU A 447 -14.30 7.46 -6.02
N GLN A 448 -15.26 6.87 -6.74
CA GLN A 448 -14.97 6.12 -7.97
C GLN A 448 -16.00 6.42 -9.05
N CYS A 449 -15.52 6.40 -10.29
CA CYS A 449 -16.34 6.52 -11.49
C CYS A 449 -16.40 5.15 -12.16
N GLY A 450 -17.60 4.73 -12.57
CA GLY A 450 -17.81 3.47 -13.30
C GLY A 450 -19.02 3.61 -14.21
N GLY A 451 -19.04 2.89 -15.33
CA GLY A 451 -20.13 2.99 -16.32
C GLY A 451 -20.48 4.46 -16.65
N TRP A 452 -21.74 4.84 -16.43
CA TRP A 452 -22.24 6.22 -16.53
C TRP A 452 -22.60 6.79 -15.16
N SER A 453 -21.84 6.44 -14.13
CA SER A 453 -22.11 6.81 -12.74
C SER A 453 -20.87 7.30 -12.00
N THR A 454 -21.10 8.13 -10.98
CA THR A 454 -20.11 8.51 -9.99
C THR A 454 -20.62 8.11 -8.62
N THR A 455 -19.79 7.41 -7.85
CA THR A 455 -20.15 6.88 -6.54
C THR A 455 -19.18 7.36 -5.47
N LEU A 456 -19.73 7.82 -4.35
CA LEU A 456 -19.02 8.32 -3.19
C LEU A 456 -19.20 7.36 -2.02
N LEU A 457 -18.12 7.10 -1.29
CA LEU A 457 -18.14 6.39 -0.01
C LEU A 457 -17.98 7.41 1.11
N THR A 458 -18.86 7.37 2.10
CA THR A 458 -18.74 8.18 3.33
C THR A 458 -17.92 7.45 4.39
N SER A 459 -17.33 8.19 5.34
CA SER A 459 -16.62 7.64 6.52
C SER A 459 -17.48 6.63 7.33
N LYS A 460 -18.80 6.85 7.38
CA LYS A 460 -19.78 5.95 8.02
C LYS A 460 -19.99 4.62 7.27
N GLY A 461 -19.43 4.46 6.07
CA GLY A 461 -19.58 3.27 5.25
C GLY A 461 -20.86 3.26 4.40
N VAL A 462 -21.47 4.42 4.14
CA VAL A 462 -22.63 4.56 3.24
C VAL A 462 -22.13 4.92 1.84
N LEU A 463 -22.63 4.22 0.81
CA LEU A 463 -22.40 4.53 -0.59
C LEU A 463 -23.52 5.40 -1.16
N TYR A 464 -23.16 6.52 -1.78
CA TYR A 464 -24.04 7.39 -2.54
C TYR A 464 -23.64 7.37 -4.00
N SER A 465 -24.62 7.30 -4.91
CA SER A 465 -24.34 7.23 -6.35
C SER A 465 -25.24 8.19 -7.12
N VAL A 466 -24.78 8.59 -8.30
CA VAL A 466 -25.52 9.39 -9.28
C VAL A 466 -25.26 8.83 -10.68
N GLY A 467 -26.17 9.08 -11.62
CA GLY A 467 -26.05 8.68 -13.01
C GLY A 467 -26.72 7.33 -13.31
N ALA A 468 -26.04 6.43 -14.02
CA ALA A 468 -26.52 5.08 -14.29
C ALA A 468 -25.40 4.05 -14.05
N ILE A 469 -25.60 3.17 -13.06
CA ILE A 469 -24.63 2.13 -12.68
C ILE A 469 -24.43 1.13 -13.83
N ASP A 470 -25.53 0.67 -14.44
CA ASP A 470 -25.45 -0.23 -15.58
C ASP A 470 -25.13 0.53 -16.87
N GLY A 471 -23.84 0.60 -17.20
CA GLY A 471 -23.40 1.28 -18.42
C GLY A 471 -23.66 0.54 -19.73
N LEU A 472 -24.23 -0.68 -19.69
CA LEU A 472 -24.61 -1.44 -20.88
C LEU A 472 -26.06 -1.17 -21.31
N THR A 473 -26.93 -0.77 -20.39
CA THR A 473 -28.34 -0.54 -20.69
C THR A 473 -28.65 0.94 -20.86
N PHE A 474 -28.71 1.38 -22.12
CA PHE A 474 -29.00 2.77 -22.50
C PHE A 474 -30.39 3.31 -22.07
N THR A 475 -31.24 2.45 -21.49
CA THR A 475 -32.65 2.72 -21.14
C THR A 475 -32.92 2.78 -19.63
N ALA A 476 -31.91 2.66 -18.76
CA ALA A 476 -32.11 2.55 -17.31
C ALA A 476 -32.41 3.89 -16.59
N ASP A 477 -33.12 3.77 -15.46
CA ASP A 477 -33.43 4.83 -14.49
C ASP A 477 -32.17 5.61 -14.09
N GLN A 478 -32.10 6.88 -14.48
CA GLN A 478 -31.00 7.78 -14.11
C GLN A 478 -31.36 8.56 -12.85
N ALA A 479 -30.49 8.52 -11.84
CA ALA A 479 -30.58 9.50 -10.75
C ALA A 479 -29.75 10.72 -11.15
N ARG A 480 -30.37 11.89 -11.19
CA ARG A 480 -29.68 13.17 -11.41
C ARG A 480 -29.21 13.81 -10.11
N VAL A 481 -29.76 13.33 -8.99
CA VAL A 481 -29.41 13.74 -7.63
C VAL A 481 -28.72 12.58 -6.94
N LEU A 482 -27.78 12.91 -6.08
CA LEU A 482 -26.99 11.98 -5.31
C LEU A 482 -27.89 11.19 -4.36
N ALA A 483 -27.94 9.87 -4.51
CA ALA A 483 -28.84 9.00 -3.76
C ALA A 483 -28.10 7.87 -3.04
N PRO A 484 -28.47 7.52 -1.79
CA PRO A 484 -27.87 6.40 -1.09
C PRO A 484 -28.28 5.08 -1.73
N LEU A 485 -27.32 4.17 -1.88
CA LEU A 485 -27.57 2.82 -2.36
C LEU A 485 -28.35 2.01 -1.31
N LYS A 486 -29.29 1.19 -1.79
CA LYS A 486 -30.24 0.46 -0.94
C LYS A 486 -29.74 -0.95 -0.61
N TYR A 487 -30.12 -1.44 0.56
CA TYR A 487 -29.91 -2.83 1.00
C TYR A 487 -31.26 -3.57 1.07
N PRO A 488 -31.27 -4.93 1.04
CA PRO A 488 -32.49 -5.71 1.20
C PRO A 488 -33.23 -5.46 2.52
N ALA A 489 -34.52 -5.80 2.55
CA ALA A 489 -35.38 -5.59 3.72
C ALA A 489 -34.96 -6.53 4.86
N GLY A 490 -34.44 -5.96 5.96
CA GLY A 490 -33.92 -6.73 7.10
C GLY A 490 -32.52 -6.27 7.53
N PHE A 491 -31.80 -5.60 6.64
CA PHE A 491 -30.53 -4.96 6.96
C PHE A 491 -30.75 -3.48 7.33
N PRO A 492 -30.13 -2.98 8.42
CA PRO A 492 -30.23 -1.58 8.77
C PRO A 492 -29.55 -0.72 7.72
N ARG A 493 -30.07 0.48 7.48
CA ARG A 493 -29.34 1.46 6.67
C ARG A 493 -28.24 2.04 7.54
N SER A 494 -27.00 1.99 7.06
CA SER A 494 -25.84 2.55 7.79
C SER A 494 -25.98 4.06 8.10
N ILE A 495 -26.93 4.75 7.45
CA ILE A 495 -27.28 6.14 7.74
C ILE A 495 -28.01 6.32 9.09
N ASP A 496 -28.82 5.33 9.49
CA ASP A 496 -29.66 5.38 10.70
C ASP A 496 -28.88 4.86 11.91
N ARG A 497 -28.08 3.81 11.72
CA ARG A 497 -27.23 3.19 12.75
C ARG A 497 -26.02 2.52 12.09
N TYR A 498 -24.84 2.67 12.68
CA TYR A 498 -23.66 1.93 12.24
C TYR A 498 -23.86 0.42 12.45
N ASP A 499 -23.71 -0.35 11.38
CA ASP A 499 -23.76 -1.81 11.37
C ASP A 499 -22.59 -2.34 10.52
N PRO A 500 -21.69 -3.19 11.07
CA PRO A 500 -20.55 -3.72 10.32
C PRO A 500 -20.91 -4.55 9.08
N SER A 501 -22.11 -5.10 9.02
CA SER A 501 -22.58 -5.91 7.88
C SER A 501 -22.91 -5.06 6.66
N THR A 502 -23.35 -3.82 6.85
CA THR A 502 -23.71 -2.88 5.78
C THR A 502 -22.71 -1.75 5.62
N ALA A 503 -21.91 -1.43 6.65
CA ALA A 503 -20.86 -0.42 6.56
C ALA A 503 -19.76 -0.86 5.60
N ILE A 504 -19.67 -0.19 4.45
CA ILE A 504 -18.70 -0.50 3.41
C ILE A 504 -17.31 0.02 3.79
N LYS A 505 -16.35 -0.90 3.75
CA LYS A 505 -14.92 -0.66 3.97
C LYS A 505 -14.21 -0.22 2.70
N GLN A 506 -14.48 -0.91 1.60
CA GLN A 506 -13.85 -0.71 0.30
C GLN A 506 -14.89 -1.01 -0.77
N PHE A 507 -14.92 -0.24 -1.84
CA PHE A 507 -15.78 -0.54 -2.99
C PHE A 507 -14.98 -0.48 -4.28
N SER A 508 -15.57 -1.03 -5.34
CA SER A 508 -15.05 -0.96 -6.69
C SER A 508 -16.20 -0.79 -7.68
N SER A 509 -16.12 0.22 -8.54
CA SER A 509 -17.11 0.48 -9.57
C SER A 509 -16.64 -0.08 -10.92
N GLY A 510 -17.35 -1.06 -11.44
CA GLY A 510 -17.12 -1.62 -12.78
C GLY A 510 -17.94 -0.90 -13.86
N ARG A 511 -18.05 -1.51 -15.05
CA ARG A 511 -18.85 -0.94 -16.16
C ARG A 511 -20.36 -1.00 -15.94
N SER A 512 -20.83 -2.05 -15.28
CA SER A 512 -22.27 -2.36 -15.15
C SER A 512 -22.75 -2.63 -13.72
N HIS A 513 -21.85 -2.52 -12.75
CA HIS A 513 -22.12 -2.87 -11.36
C HIS A 513 -21.12 -2.22 -10.40
N ILE A 514 -21.50 -2.16 -9.12
CA ILE A 514 -20.65 -1.73 -8.01
C ILE A 514 -20.51 -2.90 -7.05
N LEU A 515 -19.29 -3.19 -6.62
CA LEU A 515 -19.00 -4.15 -5.54
C LEU A 515 -18.58 -3.41 -4.28
N GLY A 516 -19.14 -3.78 -3.14
CA GLY A 516 -18.76 -3.27 -1.83
C GLY A 516 -18.34 -4.39 -0.90
N LEU A 517 -17.19 -4.23 -0.24
CA LEU A 517 -16.74 -5.07 0.85
C LEU A 517 -17.10 -4.38 2.17
N SER A 518 -17.92 -5.03 3.00
CA SER A 518 -18.30 -4.52 4.32
C SER A 518 -17.23 -4.75 5.39
N ASP A 519 -17.31 -4.03 6.51
CA ASP A 519 -16.42 -4.21 7.67
C ASP A 519 -16.50 -5.64 8.26
N SER A 520 -17.66 -6.30 8.15
CA SER A 520 -17.87 -7.71 8.54
C SER A 520 -17.22 -8.72 7.58
N GLY A 521 -16.88 -8.32 6.36
CA GLY A 521 -16.37 -9.21 5.30
C GLY A 521 -17.40 -9.66 4.26
N LYS A 522 -18.68 -9.27 4.38
CA LYS A 522 -19.69 -9.52 3.33
C LYS A 522 -19.39 -8.74 2.05
N ILE A 523 -19.67 -9.36 0.91
CA ILE A 523 -19.59 -8.74 -0.42
C ILE A 523 -20.99 -8.34 -0.86
N TRP A 524 -21.19 -7.08 -1.17
CA TRP A 524 -22.43 -6.52 -1.70
C TRP A 524 -22.27 -6.15 -3.16
N SER A 525 -23.31 -6.36 -3.96
CA SER A 525 -23.33 -6.00 -5.39
C SER A 525 -24.56 -5.18 -5.75
N TRP A 526 -24.35 -4.05 -6.41
CA TRP A 526 -25.41 -3.18 -6.95
C TRP A 526 -25.33 -3.12 -8.46
N HIS A 527 -26.49 -3.24 -9.11
CA HIS A 527 -26.66 -3.08 -10.56
C HIS A 527 -27.56 -1.88 -10.93
N SER A 528 -28.36 -1.41 -9.98
CA SER A 528 -29.25 -0.27 -10.12
C SER A 528 -29.32 0.49 -8.81
N MET A 529 -29.52 1.80 -8.87
CA MET A 529 -29.72 2.63 -7.68
C MET A 529 -31.12 2.46 -7.08
N ASN A 530 -32.10 2.08 -7.89
CA ASN A 530 -33.48 1.95 -7.43
C ASN A 530 -33.75 0.62 -6.73
N GLU A 531 -32.92 -0.38 -7.01
CA GLU A 531 -33.04 -1.74 -6.47
C GLU A 531 -32.06 -1.96 -5.31
N PRO A 532 -32.42 -2.83 -4.33
CA PRO A 532 -31.50 -3.18 -3.27
C PRO A 532 -30.33 -4.04 -3.76
N ALA A 533 -29.19 -3.96 -3.06
CA ALA A 533 -28.02 -4.78 -3.29
C ALA A 533 -28.31 -6.28 -3.16
N TRP A 534 -27.46 -7.11 -3.74
CA TRP A 534 -27.38 -8.54 -3.42
C TRP A 534 -26.18 -8.80 -2.51
N ASN A 535 -26.38 -9.58 -1.45
CA ASN A 535 -25.27 -10.18 -0.71
C ASN A 535 -24.70 -11.35 -1.53
N ILE A 536 -23.41 -11.35 -1.85
CA ILE A 536 -22.77 -12.39 -2.65
C ILE A 536 -22.15 -13.44 -1.73
N ALA A 537 -22.59 -14.68 -1.87
CA ALA A 537 -22.01 -15.86 -1.24
C ALA A 537 -21.58 -16.87 -2.31
N PHE A 538 -20.64 -17.75 -1.98
CA PHE A 538 -20.12 -18.76 -2.91
C PHE A 538 -20.61 -20.15 -2.50
N ALA A 539 -21.14 -20.94 -3.44
CA ALA A 539 -21.62 -22.30 -3.14
C ALA A 539 -20.45 -23.24 -2.76
N GLU A 540 -19.33 -23.08 -3.44
CA GLU A 540 -18.16 -23.96 -3.32
C GLU A 540 -17.19 -23.51 -2.21
N ARG A 541 -17.43 -22.35 -1.56
CA ARG A 541 -16.45 -21.71 -0.67
C ARG A 541 -17.10 -20.95 0.48
N ASP A 542 -16.67 -21.26 1.69
CA ASP A 542 -17.09 -20.52 2.88
C ASP A 542 -16.27 -19.23 3.04
N ILE A 543 -16.95 -18.09 3.00
CA ILE A 543 -16.38 -16.79 3.38
C ILE A 543 -16.44 -16.69 4.90
N SER A 544 -15.29 -16.47 5.55
CA SER A 544 -15.25 -16.24 6.99
C SER A 544 -15.69 -14.81 7.30
N GLU A 545 -16.86 -14.64 7.92
CA GLU A 545 -17.33 -13.34 8.42
C GLU A 545 -16.66 -13.00 9.77
N LYS A 546 -16.32 -11.73 9.97
CA LYS A 546 -15.84 -11.22 11.25
C LYS A 546 -17.03 -10.96 12.16
N THR A 547 -17.33 -11.88 13.07
CA THR A 547 -18.35 -11.66 14.10
C THR A 547 -17.86 -10.61 15.11
N GLN A 548 -18.49 -9.43 15.16
CA GLN A 548 -18.35 -8.52 16.30
C GLN A 548 -19.31 -8.96 17.40
N VAL A 549 -18.78 -9.55 18.48
CA VAL A 549 -19.51 -9.66 19.75
C VAL A 549 -19.38 -8.33 20.47
N TYR A 550 -20.43 -7.50 20.42
CA TYR A 550 -20.58 -6.39 21.36
C TYR A 550 -21.39 -6.90 22.56
N GLY A 551 -20.71 -7.07 23.70
CA GLY A 551 -21.38 -7.13 25.00
C GLY A 551 -21.69 -8.50 25.62
N GLU A 552 -20.93 -9.57 25.36
CA GLU A 552 -20.94 -10.75 26.24
C GLU A 552 -19.53 -11.32 26.45
N THR A 553 -19.11 -11.38 27.72
CA THR A 553 -18.04 -12.24 28.21
C THR A 553 -18.49 -13.70 28.10
N SER A 554 -18.16 -14.37 26.99
CA SER A 554 -18.26 -15.83 26.92
C SER A 554 -16.99 -16.43 26.36
N HIS A 555 -16.14 -16.88 27.28
CA HIS A 555 -15.19 -17.96 27.07
C HIS A 555 -15.96 -19.16 26.54
N LEU A 556 -15.87 -19.47 25.25
CA LEU A 556 -16.22 -20.74 24.58
C LEU A 556 -16.27 -20.42 23.09
N HIS A 557 -15.14 -20.43 22.39
CA HIS A 557 -14.96 -20.65 20.93
C HIS A 557 -13.52 -20.29 20.54
N ARG A 558 -12.52 -20.80 21.28
CA ARG A 558 -11.10 -20.53 21.02
C ARG A 558 -10.25 -21.78 20.79
N ASN A 559 -10.86 -22.82 20.21
CA ASN A 559 -10.15 -24.03 19.74
C ASN A 559 -9.95 -24.07 18.21
N GLN A 560 -9.84 -22.90 17.54
CA GLN A 560 -9.55 -22.82 16.09
C GLN A 560 -8.36 -21.90 15.78
N SER A 561 -7.27 -21.98 16.56
CA SER A 561 -6.07 -21.16 16.35
C SER A 561 -5.14 -21.62 15.22
N ILE A 562 -5.68 -22.28 14.18
CA ILE A 562 -4.95 -22.62 12.94
C ILE A 562 -5.64 -22.02 11.68
N SER A 563 -6.84 -21.43 11.78
CA SER A 563 -7.63 -20.99 10.60
C SER A 563 -7.95 -19.49 10.56
N LEU A 564 -7.28 -18.63 11.33
CA LEU A 564 -7.64 -17.22 11.55
C LEU A 564 -7.44 -16.25 10.36
N GLY A 565 -7.28 -16.75 9.14
CA GLY A 565 -7.23 -15.93 7.94
C GLY A 565 -7.69 -16.61 6.66
N SER A 566 -7.97 -17.91 6.65
CA SER A 566 -8.47 -18.59 5.45
C SER A 566 -9.94 -18.22 5.21
N GLY A 567 -10.29 -17.83 3.99
CA GLY A 567 -11.66 -17.45 3.62
C GLY A 567 -12.03 -15.99 3.90
N SER A 568 -11.16 -15.18 4.49
CA SER A 568 -11.44 -13.76 4.71
C SER A 568 -11.20 -12.95 3.43
N VAL A 569 -12.17 -12.14 3.01
CA VAL A 569 -12.07 -11.28 1.82
C VAL A 569 -11.22 -10.05 2.14
N ARG A 570 -10.12 -9.86 1.40
CA ARG A 570 -9.20 -8.73 1.60
C ARG A 570 -9.52 -7.56 0.67
N ARG A 571 -9.98 -7.84 -0.55
CA ARG A 571 -10.25 -6.83 -1.58
C ARG A 571 -11.33 -7.30 -2.54
N VAL A 572 -12.13 -6.37 -3.06
CA VAL A 572 -13.05 -6.58 -4.19
C VAL A 572 -12.69 -5.65 -5.35
N VAL A 573 -12.82 -6.13 -6.59
CA VAL A 573 -12.55 -5.37 -7.82
C VAL A 573 -13.67 -5.64 -8.83
N GLY A 574 -14.34 -4.58 -9.25
CA GLY A 574 -15.33 -4.62 -10.33
C GLY A 574 -14.62 -4.41 -11.66
N GLY A 575 -14.54 -5.46 -12.47
CA GLY A 575 -13.99 -5.38 -13.82
C GLY A 575 -15.01 -4.91 -14.85
N TRP A 576 -14.59 -4.93 -16.12
CA TRP A 576 -15.42 -4.56 -17.26
C TRP A 576 -16.64 -5.48 -17.44
N SER A 577 -16.40 -6.79 -17.40
CA SER A 577 -17.39 -7.84 -17.63
C SER A 577 -17.41 -8.90 -16.51
N VAL A 578 -16.53 -8.77 -15.52
CA VAL A 578 -16.27 -9.78 -14.49
C VAL A 578 -16.14 -9.11 -13.12
N SER A 579 -16.62 -9.76 -12.08
CA SER A 579 -16.43 -9.38 -10.69
C SER A 579 -15.30 -10.19 -10.07
N SER A 580 -14.48 -9.58 -9.21
CA SER A 580 -13.36 -10.25 -8.55
C SER A 580 -13.28 -9.97 -7.05
N ALA A 581 -12.77 -10.95 -6.32
CA ALA A 581 -12.37 -10.81 -4.93
C ALA A 581 -11.03 -11.51 -4.67
N TYR A 582 -10.21 -10.93 -3.82
CA TYR A 582 -9.02 -11.59 -3.28
C TYR A 582 -9.34 -12.14 -1.89
N ILE A 583 -9.31 -13.46 -1.78
CA ILE A 583 -9.69 -14.22 -0.58
C ILE A 583 -8.44 -14.90 -0.04
N ASN A 584 -8.10 -14.62 1.21
CA ASN A 584 -6.93 -15.21 1.85
C ASN A 584 -7.02 -16.75 1.85
N GLY A 585 -5.93 -17.42 1.49
CA GLY A 585 -5.83 -18.89 1.37
C GLY A 585 -6.41 -19.46 0.08
N THR A 586 -7.25 -18.71 -0.64
CA THR A 586 -7.86 -19.14 -1.92
C THR A 586 -7.26 -18.43 -3.13
N GLY A 587 -6.82 -17.18 -2.96
CA GLY A 587 -6.27 -16.35 -4.02
C GLY A 587 -7.32 -15.44 -4.67
N ILE A 588 -7.05 -15.02 -5.90
CA ILE A 588 -7.97 -14.18 -6.68
C ILE A 588 -9.06 -15.07 -7.26
N VAL A 589 -10.31 -14.69 -7.06
CA VAL A 589 -11.49 -15.42 -7.56
C VAL A 589 -12.31 -14.51 -8.45
N LEU A 590 -12.84 -15.07 -9.53
CA LEU A 590 -13.62 -14.37 -10.55
C LEU A 590 -15.01 -15.00 -10.70
N TRP A 591 -16.02 -14.16 -10.95
CA TRP A 591 -17.37 -14.59 -11.29
C TRP A 591 -18.09 -13.56 -12.19
N SER A 592 -19.17 -14.01 -12.84
CA SER A 592 -19.99 -13.12 -13.67
C SER A 592 -20.78 -12.12 -12.81
N PRO A 593 -20.88 -10.83 -13.20
CA PRO A 593 -21.61 -9.82 -12.45
C PRO A 593 -23.08 -10.21 -12.20
N ALA A 594 -23.57 -9.93 -11.00
CA ALA A 594 -24.86 -10.39 -10.47
C ALA A 594 -26.11 -9.66 -11.06
N ASN A 595 -26.45 -9.85 -12.33
CA ASN A 595 -27.58 -9.13 -12.93
C ASN A 595 -28.95 -9.78 -12.66
N ARG A 596 -29.89 -9.02 -12.05
CA ARG A 596 -31.28 -9.48 -11.77
C ARG A 596 -32.04 -9.97 -13.01
N LYS A 597 -31.72 -9.47 -14.21
CA LYS A 597 -32.34 -9.92 -15.46
C LYS A 597 -31.97 -11.36 -15.82
N HIS A 598 -30.80 -11.84 -15.38
CA HIS A 598 -30.27 -13.18 -15.71
C HIS A 598 -30.64 -14.23 -14.65
N TYR A 599 -30.76 -13.83 -13.38
CA TYR A 599 -31.02 -14.74 -12.27
C TYR A 599 -32.51 -14.86 -11.88
N GLY A 600 -33.40 -14.14 -12.58
CA GLY A 600 -34.84 -14.13 -12.32
C GLY A 600 -35.25 -13.23 -11.15
N SER A 601 -36.51 -12.78 -11.16
CA SER A 601 -37.09 -11.95 -10.10
C SER A 601 -37.57 -12.80 -8.92
N ASP A 602 -36.70 -13.62 -8.33
CA ASP A 602 -36.98 -14.31 -7.06
C ASP A 602 -37.03 -13.26 -5.94
N ILE A 603 -38.16 -12.54 -5.88
CA ILE A 603 -38.49 -11.54 -4.86
C ILE A 603 -38.49 -12.27 -3.51
N GLY A 604 -37.46 -12.03 -2.69
CA GLY A 604 -37.36 -12.55 -1.31
C GLY A 604 -36.06 -13.26 -0.93
N LYS A 605 -35.10 -13.45 -1.86
CA LYS A 605 -33.75 -13.93 -1.50
C LYS A 605 -32.78 -12.75 -1.39
N ASP A 606 -32.32 -12.47 -0.19
CA ASP A 606 -31.37 -11.37 0.09
C ASP A 606 -29.92 -11.70 -0.26
N THR A 607 -29.63 -12.98 -0.55
CA THR A 607 -28.29 -13.51 -0.86
C THR A 607 -28.28 -14.25 -2.20
N LEU A 608 -27.35 -13.87 -3.08
CA LEU A 608 -27.02 -14.61 -4.30
C LEU A 608 -25.95 -15.64 -3.97
N ILE A 609 -26.28 -16.92 -4.14
CA ILE A 609 -25.28 -17.98 -4.07
C ILE A 609 -24.72 -18.19 -5.47
N VAL A 610 -23.52 -17.70 -5.70
CA VAL A 610 -22.75 -17.91 -6.93
C VAL A 610 -22.30 -19.37 -6.97
N GLN A 611 -22.85 -20.12 -7.91
CA GLN A 611 -22.63 -21.57 -8.03
C GLN A 611 -21.20 -21.90 -8.48
N HIS A 612 -20.63 -21.12 -9.39
CA HIS A 612 -19.33 -21.38 -9.99
C HIS A 612 -18.41 -20.17 -9.83
N THR A 613 -17.25 -20.37 -9.20
CA THR A 613 -16.19 -19.37 -9.09
C THR A 613 -14.93 -19.86 -9.76
N VAL A 614 -14.25 -18.98 -10.50
CA VAL A 614 -13.02 -19.34 -11.22
C VAL A 614 -11.82 -18.77 -10.47
N PRO A 615 -10.97 -19.60 -9.83
CA PRO A 615 -9.75 -19.13 -9.19
C PRO A 615 -8.67 -18.83 -10.24
N VAL A 616 -7.90 -17.77 -10.02
CA VAL A 616 -6.69 -17.50 -10.81
C VAL A 616 -5.56 -18.41 -10.31
N PRO A 617 -4.91 -19.20 -11.19
CA PRO A 617 -3.89 -20.16 -10.79
C PRO A 617 -2.74 -19.53 -9.99
N LYS A 618 -2.22 -20.27 -9.00
CA LYS A 618 -1.02 -19.91 -8.21
C LYS A 618 -1.08 -18.58 -7.44
N THR A 619 -2.28 -18.03 -7.22
CA THR A 619 -2.49 -16.78 -6.46
C THR A 619 -2.90 -17.00 -4.99
N ASN A 620 -2.99 -18.26 -4.57
CA ASN A 620 -3.47 -18.66 -3.23
C ASN A 620 -2.41 -18.56 -2.13
N TYR A 621 -1.16 -18.26 -2.48
CA TYR A 621 -0.08 -18.11 -1.51
C TYR A 621 -0.28 -16.85 -0.64
N VAL A 622 -0.20 -17.04 0.67
CA VAL A 622 -0.21 -15.98 1.67
C VAL A 622 1.04 -16.18 2.52
N ARG A 623 1.82 -15.11 2.72
CA ARG A 623 3.06 -15.22 3.48
C ARG A 623 2.70 -15.53 4.94
N PRO A 624 3.19 -16.63 5.51
CA PRO A 624 2.93 -16.94 6.90
C PRO A 624 3.54 -15.85 7.79
N ALA A 625 2.87 -15.53 8.89
CA ALA A 625 3.40 -14.60 9.88
C ALA A 625 4.82 -15.05 10.29
N ARG A 626 5.73 -14.10 10.58
CA ARG A 626 7.18 -14.31 10.78
C ARG A 626 7.58 -15.48 11.70
N SER A 627 6.68 -16.01 12.54
CA SER A 627 6.88 -17.19 13.40
C SER A 627 6.42 -18.54 12.82
N ALA A 628 5.72 -18.56 11.68
CA ALA A 628 5.21 -19.75 11.01
C ALA A 628 6.00 -19.98 9.71
N ARG A 629 6.44 -21.23 9.47
CA ARG A 629 7.05 -21.62 8.19
C ARG A 629 5.94 -21.93 7.18
N ASP A 630 6.24 -21.78 5.89
CA ASP A 630 5.38 -22.29 4.82
C ASP A 630 5.10 -23.77 5.11
N ALA A 631 3.83 -24.15 5.20
CA ALA A 631 3.41 -25.43 5.76
C ALA A 631 3.74 -26.65 4.86
N ASP A 632 4.09 -26.41 3.60
CA ASP A 632 4.35 -27.42 2.56
C ASP A 632 5.38 -26.92 1.52
N ASP A 633 6.08 -27.84 0.86
CA ASP A 633 7.10 -27.58 -0.17
C ASP A 633 6.51 -26.82 -1.37
N ALA A 634 5.27 -27.12 -1.76
CA ALA A 634 4.56 -26.40 -2.82
C ALA A 634 4.29 -24.94 -2.44
N ALA A 635 3.93 -24.67 -1.18
CA ALA A 635 3.74 -23.30 -0.69
C ALA A 635 5.06 -22.54 -0.65
N ARG A 636 6.15 -23.21 -0.28
CA ARG A 636 7.50 -22.62 -0.28
C ARG A 636 7.99 -22.31 -1.70
N GLU A 637 7.73 -23.18 -2.66
CA GLU A 637 8.03 -22.96 -4.07
C GLU A 637 7.23 -21.75 -4.61
N LEU A 638 5.92 -21.71 -4.35
CA LEU A 638 5.08 -20.56 -4.71
C LEU A 638 5.57 -19.26 -4.07
N GLY A 639 5.96 -19.30 -2.79
CA GLY A 639 6.51 -18.16 -2.06
C GLY A 639 7.86 -17.65 -2.56
N GLN A 640 8.66 -18.50 -3.21
CA GLN A 640 9.95 -18.14 -3.83
C GLN A 640 9.82 -17.74 -5.30
N THR A 641 8.89 -18.34 -6.03
CA THR A 641 8.72 -18.12 -7.47
C THR A 641 7.81 -16.94 -7.75
N ILE A 642 6.64 -16.90 -7.10
CA ILE A 642 5.57 -15.93 -7.36
C ILE A 642 5.47 -14.93 -6.21
N GLY A 643 5.36 -15.39 -4.97
CA GLY A 643 5.17 -14.55 -3.78
C GLY A 643 3.70 -14.28 -3.45
N GLU A 644 3.46 -13.45 -2.43
CA GLU A 644 2.10 -13.06 -2.00
C GLU A 644 1.59 -11.91 -2.89
N VAL A 645 0.33 -11.98 -3.31
CA VAL A 645 -0.32 -10.93 -4.09
C VAL A 645 -0.51 -9.67 -3.23
N ILE A 646 0.09 -8.56 -3.65
CA ILE A 646 -0.08 -7.25 -3.00
C ILE A 646 -1.36 -6.57 -3.51
N ASN A 647 -1.52 -6.50 -4.84
CA ASN A 647 -2.66 -5.88 -5.49
C ASN A 647 -2.95 -6.55 -6.83
N HIS A 648 -4.19 -6.42 -7.31
CA HIS A 648 -4.64 -6.92 -8.60
C HIS A 648 -5.65 -5.99 -9.25
N VAL A 649 -5.69 -6.03 -10.57
CA VAL A 649 -6.65 -5.29 -11.41
C VAL A 649 -7.24 -6.23 -12.46
N ILE A 650 -8.48 -5.93 -12.86
CA ILE A 650 -9.24 -6.71 -13.83
C ILE A 650 -9.41 -5.86 -15.08
N LEU A 651 -8.75 -6.26 -16.16
CA LEU A 651 -8.90 -5.69 -17.50
C LEU A 651 -9.99 -6.46 -18.28
N GLU A 652 -10.22 -6.09 -19.53
CA GLU A 652 -11.26 -6.68 -20.39
C GLU A 652 -11.09 -8.19 -20.58
N HIS A 653 -9.86 -8.65 -20.86
CA HIS A 653 -9.56 -10.08 -21.06
C HIS A 653 -8.40 -10.60 -20.21
N PHE A 654 -7.87 -9.80 -19.28
CA PHE A 654 -6.69 -10.18 -18.49
C PHE A 654 -6.83 -9.78 -17.03
N VAL A 655 -6.38 -10.66 -16.13
CA VAL A 655 -6.11 -10.32 -14.73
C VAL A 655 -4.64 -9.95 -14.63
N LEU A 656 -4.34 -8.80 -14.05
CA LEU A 656 -2.98 -8.36 -13.81
C LEU A 656 -2.76 -8.21 -12.31
N PHE A 657 -1.69 -8.79 -11.77
CA PHE A 657 -1.37 -8.70 -10.34
C PHE A 657 0.12 -8.52 -10.09
N VAL A 658 0.42 -7.90 -8.95
CA VAL A 658 1.79 -7.66 -8.47
C VAL A 658 2.01 -8.39 -7.15
N THR A 659 3.21 -8.92 -6.98
CA THR A 659 3.58 -9.68 -5.78
C THR A 659 4.66 -8.98 -4.97
N ASP A 660 4.80 -9.41 -3.73
CA ASP A 660 5.79 -8.87 -2.79
C ASP A 660 7.26 -9.14 -3.16
N LEU A 661 7.50 -10.02 -4.14
CA LEU A 661 8.82 -10.23 -4.74
C LEU A 661 9.18 -9.18 -5.81
N GLY A 662 8.30 -8.23 -6.13
CA GLY A 662 8.54 -7.25 -7.20
C GLY A 662 8.32 -7.80 -8.60
N LYS A 663 7.52 -8.84 -8.73
CA LYS A 663 7.14 -9.45 -10.02
C LYS A 663 5.71 -9.09 -10.39
N PHE A 664 5.49 -8.92 -11.69
CA PHE A 664 4.19 -8.67 -12.27
C PHE A 664 3.77 -9.88 -13.10
N PHE A 665 2.52 -10.30 -12.94
CA PHE A 665 1.97 -11.47 -13.62
C PHE A 665 0.63 -11.14 -14.25
N THR A 666 0.38 -11.75 -15.41
CA THR A 666 -0.91 -11.64 -16.11
C THR A 666 -1.51 -13.04 -16.33
N ALA A 667 -2.84 -13.12 -16.31
CA ALA A 667 -3.59 -14.33 -16.64
C ALA A 667 -4.68 -14.00 -17.67
N ARG A 668 -4.76 -14.76 -18.76
CA ARG A 668 -5.81 -14.55 -19.77
C ARG A 668 -7.12 -15.13 -19.27
N MET A 669 -8.20 -14.39 -19.46
CA MET A 669 -9.54 -14.80 -19.07
C MET A 669 -10.50 -14.78 -20.26
N SER A 670 -11.43 -15.72 -20.30
CA SER A 670 -12.48 -15.79 -21.31
C SER A 670 -13.85 -16.02 -20.65
N TRP A 671 -14.81 -15.17 -21.02
CA TRP A 671 -16.21 -15.26 -20.64
C TRP A 671 -17.04 -15.07 -21.91
N ASN A 672 -17.93 -16.01 -22.22
CA ASN A 672 -18.90 -15.82 -23.29
C ASN A 672 -20.06 -14.95 -22.79
N GLU A 673 -20.68 -14.19 -23.69
CA GLU A 673 -21.87 -13.42 -23.35
C GLU A 673 -23.01 -14.33 -22.87
N GLY A 674 -23.48 -14.11 -21.63
CA GLY A 674 -24.58 -14.86 -21.02
C GLY A 674 -24.17 -16.12 -20.25
N ASP A 675 -22.91 -16.57 -20.36
CA ASP A 675 -22.42 -17.71 -19.58
C ASP A 675 -22.10 -17.29 -18.13
N THR A 676 -22.47 -18.16 -17.19
CA THR A 676 -22.11 -18.01 -15.76
C THR A 676 -20.75 -18.61 -15.44
N THR A 677 -20.22 -19.46 -16.32
CA THR A 677 -18.93 -20.15 -16.19
C THR A 677 -17.91 -19.54 -17.14
N GLY A 678 -16.87 -18.92 -16.60
CA GLY A 678 -15.70 -18.48 -17.37
C GLY A 678 -14.54 -19.43 -17.25
N HIS A 679 -13.47 -19.13 -17.99
CA HIS A 679 -12.20 -19.84 -17.90
C HIS A 679 -11.06 -18.84 -17.68
N VAL A 680 -10.12 -19.21 -16.81
CA VAL A 680 -8.86 -18.49 -16.60
C VAL A 680 -7.73 -19.46 -16.94
N GLU A 681 -6.87 -19.05 -17.87
CA GLU A 681 -5.69 -19.81 -18.28
C GLU A 681 -4.57 -19.69 -17.21
N ASP A 682 -3.40 -20.29 -17.43
CA ASP A 682 -2.26 -20.16 -16.50
C ASP A 682 -1.73 -18.71 -16.44
N ILE A 683 -0.75 -18.44 -15.57
CA ILE A 683 -0.14 -17.12 -15.41
C ILE A 683 1.14 -16.99 -16.24
N VAL A 684 1.44 -15.76 -16.68
CA VAL A 684 2.67 -15.39 -17.38
C VAL A 684 3.35 -14.23 -16.65
N GLU A 685 4.66 -14.35 -16.42
CA GLU A 685 5.47 -13.28 -15.82
C GLU A 685 5.78 -12.19 -16.86
N LEU A 686 5.54 -10.93 -16.49
CA LEU A 686 5.87 -9.77 -17.32
C LEU A 686 7.31 -9.34 -17.04
N VAL A 687 8.27 -10.03 -17.67
CA VAL A 687 9.72 -9.87 -17.42
C VAL A 687 10.19 -8.42 -17.61
N ALA A 688 9.64 -7.69 -18.58
CA ALA A 688 10.02 -6.28 -18.83
C ALA A 688 9.62 -5.32 -17.70
N LEU A 689 8.66 -5.71 -16.85
CA LEU A 689 8.16 -4.92 -15.73
C LEU A 689 8.79 -5.33 -14.38
N ARG A 690 9.66 -6.34 -14.36
CA ARG A 690 10.31 -6.84 -13.14
C ARG A 690 11.05 -5.69 -12.42
N ALA A 691 10.82 -5.56 -11.12
CA ALA A 691 11.55 -4.62 -10.28
C ALA A 691 12.96 -5.16 -9.96
N ASP A 692 13.93 -4.26 -9.83
CA ASP A 692 15.31 -4.62 -9.47
C ASP A 692 15.37 -5.14 -8.02
N GLN A 693 15.97 -6.33 -7.80
CA GLN A 693 16.04 -6.96 -6.49
C GLN A 693 16.76 -6.11 -5.44
N ASP A 694 17.74 -5.30 -5.85
CA ASP A 694 18.46 -4.38 -4.96
C ASP A 694 17.59 -3.21 -4.46
N THR A 695 16.50 -2.90 -5.17
CA THR A 695 15.53 -1.85 -4.79
C THR A 695 14.38 -2.41 -3.95
N VAL A 696 13.98 -3.68 -4.16
CA VAL A 696 12.93 -4.36 -3.38
C VAL A 696 13.28 -4.44 -1.89
N GLN A 697 14.57 -4.57 -1.55
CA GLN A 697 15.01 -4.62 -0.15
C GLN A 697 15.01 -3.26 0.55
N ARG A 698 15.08 -2.13 -0.19
CA ARG A 698 15.24 -0.78 0.39
C ARG A 698 13.92 -0.15 0.87
N ARG A 699 12.76 -0.76 0.60
CA ARG A 699 11.40 -0.36 1.08
C ARG A 699 11.03 1.13 0.97
N ALA A 700 11.71 1.92 0.12
CA ALA A 700 11.51 3.37 0.08
C ALA A 700 10.18 3.78 -0.60
N GLN A 701 9.69 2.99 -1.56
CA GLN A 701 8.40 3.18 -2.23
C GLN A 701 7.66 1.83 -2.33
N LYS A 702 6.35 1.87 -2.61
CA LYS A 702 5.47 0.69 -2.60
C LYS A 702 5.20 0.21 -4.02
N LEU A 703 5.50 -1.06 -4.30
CA LEU A 703 5.06 -1.76 -5.51
C LEU A 703 3.54 -1.72 -5.63
N ASP A 704 3.04 -1.35 -6.80
CA ASP A 704 1.61 -1.32 -7.06
C ASP A 704 1.27 -1.56 -8.54
N VAL A 705 0.03 -1.96 -8.79
CA VAL A 705 -0.55 -2.07 -10.12
C VAL A 705 -1.93 -1.46 -10.14
N GLN A 706 -2.18 -0.59 -11.10
CA GLN A 706 -3.45 0.12 -11.27
C GLN A 706 -3.87 0.04 -12.73
N GLY A 707 -5.16 -0.07 -13.00
CA GLY A 707 -5.63 -0.32 -14.35
C GLY A 707 -7.14 -0.48 -14.42
N ALA A 708 -7.68 -0.17 -15.58
CA ALA A 708 -9.09 -0.32 -15.89
C ALA A 708 -9.23 -0.57 -17.40
N PHE A 709 -10.31 -1.26 -17.77
CA PHE A 709 -10.64 -1.60 -19.15
C PHE A 709 -9.49 -2.27 -19.90
N ARG A 710 -8.75 -1.55 -20.76
CA ARG A 710 -7.66 -2.09 -21.59
C ARG A 710 -6.29 -1.51 -21.24
N SER A 711 -6.19 -0.68 -20.20
CA SER A 711 -4.97 0.05 -19.86
C SER A 711 -4.55 -0.20 -18.42
N PHE A 712 -3.24 -0.20 -18.19
CA PHE A 712 -2.66 -0.39 -16.86
C PHE A 712 -1.41 0.47 -16.66
N ALA A 713 -1.07 0.69 -15.39
CA ALA A 713 0.18 1.27 -14.91
C ALA A 713 0.81 0.32 -13.89
N ALA A 714 2.10 0.06 -14.06
CA ALA A 714 2.95 -0.63 -13.11
C ALA A 714 3.82 0.39 -12.37
N PHE A 715 3.74 0.38 -11.04
CA PHE A 715 4.55 1.22 -10.15
C PHE A 715 5.71 0.40 -9.61
N LYS A 716 6.93 0.83 -9.90
CA LYS A 716 8.16 0.21 -9.39
C LYS A 716 8.70 0.96 -8.17
N ASN A 717 9.55 0.28 -7.40
CA ASN A 717 10.11 0.80 -6.15
C ASN A 717 11.13 1.93 -6.32
N ASP A 718 11.67 2.10 -7.53
CA ASP A 718 12.60 3.16 -7.89
C ASP A 718 11.91 4.49 -8.23
N GLY A 719 10.57 4.52 -8.25
CA GLY A 719 9.78 5.68 -8.71
C GLY A 719 9.48 5.67 -10.19
N GLU A 720 9.83 4.59 -10.91
CA GLU A 720 9.46 4.40 -12.30
C GLU A 720 7.99 3.98 -12.41
N VAL A 721 7.25 4.70 -13.26
CA VAL A 721 5.89 4.34 -13.65
C VAL A 721 5.91 3.91 -15.11
N ILE A 722 5.39 2.73 -15.41
CA ILE A 722 5.29 2.24 -16.78
C ILE A 722 3.81 2.03 -17.11
N THR A 723 3.36 2.65 -18.19
CA THR A 723 1.98 2.47 -18.68
C THR A 723 1.97 1.49 -19.85
N GLY A 724 0.92 0.68 -19.96
CA GLY A 724 0.77 -0.31 -21.03
C GLY A 724 -0.68 -0.60 -21.36
N THR A 725 -0.90 -1.26 -22.48
CA THR A 725 -2.22 -1.72 -22.91
C THR A 725 -2.33 -3.25 -22.85
N GLN A 726 -3.56 -3.74 -22.94
CA GLN A 726 -3.85 -5.15 -23.04
C GLN A 726 -3.16 -5.83 -24.23
N ASP A 727 -2.83 -5.09 -25.29
CA ASP A 727 -2.16 -5.64 -26.48
C ASP A 727 -0.73 -6.13 -26.14
N TYR A 728 -0.04 -5.44 -25.21
CA TYR A 728 1.22 -5.93 -24.65
C TYR A 728 1.03 -7.26 -23.90
N LEU A 729 -0.03 -7.36 -23.08
CA LEU A 729 -0.33 -8.58 -22.33
C LEU A 729 -0.67 -9.75 -23.27
N ALA A 730 -1.36 -9.48 -24.38
CA ALA A 730 -1.62 -10.46 -25.43
C ALA A 730 -0.32 -10.92 -26.11
N ALA A 731 0.59 -10.01 -26.43
CA ALA A 731 1.90 -10.37 -26.99
C ALA A 731 2.74 -11.22 -26.01
N CYS A 732 2.76 -10.87 -24.72
CA CYS A 732 3.38 -11.70 -23.67
C CYS A 732 2.75 -13.09 -23.60
N TRP A 733 1.43 -13.17 -23.76
CA TRP A 733 0.70 -14.42 -23.75
C TRP A 733 1.08 -15.30 -24.94
N ASP A 734 1.10 -14.75 -26.15
CA ASP A 734 1.38 -15.51 -27.36
C ASP A 734 2.83 -16.02 -27.40
N LEU A 735 3.77 -15.23 -26.89
CA LEU A 735 5.19 -15.60 -26.78
C LEU A 735 5.52 -16.44 -25.55
N ARG A 736 4.55 -16.79 -24.69
CA ARG A 736 4.84 -17.52 -23.42
C ARG A 736 5.55 -18.87 -23.58
N LEU A 737 5.48 -19.46 -24.78
CA LEU A 737 6.12 -20.74 -25.11
C LEU A 737 7.43 -20.58 -25.88
N SER A 738 7.72 -19.39 -26.41
CA SER A 738 9.02 -19.05 -26.97
C SER A 738 9.84 -18.36 -25.87
N ASN A 739 11.14 -18.60 -25.79
CA ASN A 739 12.00 -17.84 -24.86
C ASN A 739 12.22 -16.38 -25.31
N GLU A 740 11.31 -15.85 -26.13
CA GLU A 740 11.37 -14.52 -26.72
C GLU A 740 10.63 -13.54 -25.82
N ILE A 741 11.25 -12.37 -25.59
CA ILE A 741 10.62 -11.29 -24.83
C ILE A 741 9.90 -10.39 -25.83
N PRO A 742 8.59 -10.12 -25.66
CA PRO A 742 7.87 -9.22 -26.54
C PRO A 742 8.55 -7.85 -26.59
N ASP A 743 8.54 -7.24 -27.77
CA ASP A 743 9.06 -5.88 -27.93
C ASP A 743 8.36 -4.93 -26.95
N ALA A 744 9.16 -4.14 -26.23
CA ALA A 744 8.69 -3.18 -25.25
C ALA A 744 8.02 -1.95 -25.89
N ALA A 745 7.87 -1.90 -27.22
CA ALA A 745 7.22 -0.83 -27.96
C ALA A 745 5.81 -0.48 -27.43
N ASN A 746 5.06 -1.45 -26.92
CA ASN A 746 3.71 -1.22 -26.36
C ASN A 746 3.70 -0.76 -24.90
N LEU A 747 4.87 -0.67 -24.26
CA LEU A 747 5.06 -0.10 -22.93
C LEU A 747 5.55 1.34 -23.06
N LYS A 748 4.78 2.28 -22.53
CA LYS A 748 5.09 3.71 -22.60
C LYS A 748 5.69 4.20 -21.29
N ARG A 749 6.87 4.81 -21.39
CA ARG A 749 7.54 5.54 -20.30
C ARG A 749 7.34 7.04 -20.51
N ILE A 750 6.39 7.61 -19.79
CA ILE A 750 6.00 9.02 -19.98
C ILE A 750 6.91 9.89 -19.12
N PRO A 751 7.67 10.84 -19.70
CA PRO A 751 8.64 11.64 -18.94
C PRO A 751 8.04 12.32 -17.70
N ALA A 752 6.80 12.84 -17.81
CA ALA A 752 6.11 13.50 -16.70
C ALA A 752 5.79 12.59 -15.50
N LEU A 753 5.71 11.26 -15.70
CA LEU A 753 5.36 10.30 -14.64
C LEU A 753 6.59 9.73 -13.93
N GLN A 754 7.79 9.87 -14.52
CA GLN A 754 8.98 9.25 -13.97
C GLN A 754 9.54 10.07 -12.81
N ASN A 755 9.68 9.45 -11.63
CA ASN A 755 10.26 10.08 -10.44
C ASN A 755 9.60 11.40 -10.01
N SER A 756 8.37 11.66 -10.44
CA SER A 756 7.62 12.89 -10.13
C SER A 756 6.69 12.73 -8.92
N GLY A 757 6.88 11.66 -8.14
CA GLY A 757 6.12 11.38 -6.93
C GLY A 757 4.65 11.03 -7.20
N VAL A 758 4.36 10.38 -8.33
CA VAL A 758 3.03 9.84 -8.66
C VAL A 758 2.68 8.73 -7.67
N ILE A 759 1.47 8.79 -7.10
CA ILE A 759 0.98 7.83 -6.09
C ILE A 759 -0.23 7.02 -6.58
N SER A 760 -0.92 7.47 -7.63
CA SER A 760 -2.04 6.74 -8.22
C SER A 760 -2.30 7.21 -9.65
N ILE A 761 -2.77 6.31 -10.51
CA ILE A 761 -3.26 6.60 -11.85
C ILE A 761 -4.66 6.01 -12.01
N ALA A 762 -5.63 6.87 -12.34
CA ALA A 762 -6.99 6.46 -12.66
C ALA A 762 -7.16 6.39 -14.19
N PHE A 763 -7.51 5.21 -14.70
CA PHE A 763 -7.74 4.97 -16.12
C PHE A 763 -9.23 5.04 -16.46
N GLY A 764 -9.55 5.84 -17.48
CA GLY A 764 -10.79 5.75 -18.24
C GLY A 764 -10.58 4.94 -19.53
N ASP A 765 -11.58 4.94 -20.41
CA ASP A 765 -11.50 4.19 -21.67
C ASP A 765 -10.51 4.83 -22.66
N TYR A 766 -10.36 6.15 -22.60
CA TYR A 766 -9.59 6.96 -23.59
C TYR A 766 -8.55 7.88 -22.95
N HIS A 767 -8.68 8.17 -21.65
CA HIS A 767 -7.84 9.08 -20.90
C HIS A 767 -7.44 8.50 -19.55
N TYR A 768 -6.48 9.12 -18.90
CA TYR A 768 -6.09 8.77 -17.55
C TYR A 768 -5.52 9.98 -16.81
N HIS A 769 -5.63 9.92 -15.48
CA HIS A 769 -5.20 10.98 -14.59
C HIS A 769 -4.19 10.43 -13.59
N ALA A 770 -3.06 11.11 -13.42
CA ALA A 770 -2.06 10.79 -12.42
C ALA A 770 -2.17 11.73 -11.22
N LEU A 771 -2.35 11.15 -10.03
CA LEU A 771 -2.32 11.85 -8.76
C LEU A 771 -0.89 11.83 -8.21
N HIS A 772 -0.37 13.01 -7.89
CA HIS A 772 0.95 13.19 -7.29
C HIS A 772 0.85 13.33 -5.76
N SER A 773 1.92 12.95 -5.06
CA SER A 773 2.06 13.04 -3.60
C SER A 773 1.97 14.45 -3.02
N ASN A 774 2.02 15.49 -3.86
CA ASN A 774 1.80 16.89 -3.48
C ASN A 774 0.34 17.35 -3.65
N GLY A 775 -0.60 16.44 -3.95
CA GLY A 775 -2.02 16.76 -4.12
C GLY A 775 -2.38 17.33 -5.49
N THR A 776 -1.45 17.36 -6.46
CA THR A 776 -1.75 17.78 -7.84
C THR A 776 -2.21 16.59 -8.70
N ILE A 777 -3.11 16.85 -9.65
CA ILE A 777 -3.56 15.87 -10.65
C ILE A 777 -3.09 16.33 -12.02
N THR A 778 -2.46 15.43 -12.78
CA THR A 778 -2.09 15.64 -14.18
C THR A 778 -2.92 14.73 -15.10
N SER A 779 -3.37 15.26 -16.24
CA SER A 779 -4.23 14.56 -17.18
C SER A 779 -3.52 14.20 -18.48
N TYR A 780 -3.83 13.02 -19.03
CA TYR A 780 -3.21 12.47 -20.24
C TYR A 780 -4.23 11.68 -21.10
N GLY A 781 -3.87 11.42 -22.35
CA GLY A 781 -4.68 10.64 -23.28
C GLY A 781 -5.59 11.49 -24.17
N ARG A 782 -6.81 11.01 -24.44
CA ARG A 782 -7.72 11.56 -25.44
C ARG A 782 -9.14 11.69 -24.90
N GLU A 783 -9.88 12.71 -25.33
CA GLU A 783 -11.31 12.87 -25.03
C GLU A 783 -12.18 12.74 -26.29
N PRO A 784 -13.08 11.74 -26.38
CA PRO A 784 -13.97 11.58 -27.51
C PRO A 784 -15.05 12.67 -27.52
N LYS A 785 -15.47 13.11 -28.71
CA LYS A 785 -16.57 14.08 -28.94
C LYS A 785 -16.45 15.37 -28.12
N ARG A 786 -15.23 15.77 -27.74
CA ARG A 786 -14.97 16.96 -26.91
C ARG A 786 -15.73 16.95 -25.58
N CYS A 787 -16.00 15.75 -25.04
CA CYS A 787 -16.82 15.58 -23.83
C CYS A 787 -16.24 16.27 -22.59
N GLY A 788 -14.94 16.58 -22.58
CA GLY A 788 -14.31 17.30 -21.49
C GLY A 788 -13.65 16.40 -20.45
N ALA A 789 -13.56 15.09 -20.67
CA ALA A 789 -13.08 14.11 -19.69
C ALA A 789 -11.62 14.33 -19.20
N LEU A 790 -10.83 15.09 -19.96
CA LEU A 790 -9.48 15.48 -19.54
C LEU A 790 -9.48 16.58 -18.46
N GLY A 791 -10.57 17.36 -18.32
CA GLY A 791 -10.63 18.45 -17.32
C GLY A 791 -9.67 19.62 -17.61
N LEU A 792 -9.11 19.66 -18.82
CA LEU A 792 -8.17 20.68 -19.30
C LEU A 792 -8.82 21.70 -20.23
N GLY A 793 -10.12 21.57 -20.48
CA GLY A 793 -10.80 22.35 -21.50
C GLY A 793 -11.63 23.50 -20.94
N GLY A 794 -12.12 24.31 -21.86
CA GLY A 794 -13.24 25.21 -21.62
C GLY A 794 -14.33 24.98 -22.66
N HIS A 795 -15.41 25.75 -22.62
CA HIS A 795 -16.56 25.53 -23.51
C HIS A 795 -16.23 25.79 -25.00
N GLY A 796 -15.10 26.47 -25.28
CA GLY A 796 -14.60 26.74 -26.64
C GLY A 796 -13.39 25.90 -27.07
N GLU A 797 -13.03 25.98 -28.36
CA GLU A 797 -11.79 25.36 -28.89
C GLU A 797 -10.52 26.13 -28.48
N ALA A 798 -10.62 27.46 -28.30
CA ALA A 798 -9.48 28.30 -27.94
C ALA A 798 -8.94 27.99 -26.53
N GLU A 799 -9.82 27.89 -25.52
CA GLU A 799 -9.43 27.58 -24.13
C GLU A 799 -8.71 26.23 -24.03
N SER A 800 -9.29 25.19 -24.64
CA SER A 800 -8.68 23.85 -24.71
C SER A 800 -7.34 23.86 -25.44
N ARG A 801 -7.22 24.61 -26.55
CA ARG A 801 -5.97 24.71 -27.31
C ARG A 801 -4.87 25.38 -26.51
N LEU A 802 -5.15 26.46 -25.79
CA LEU A 802 -4.16 27.12 -24.93
C LEU A 802 -3.59 26.18 -23.87
N ARG A 803 -4.37 25.18 -23.43
CA ARG A 803 -3.94 24.12 -22.50
C ARG A 803 -3.29 22.91 -23.19
N GLY A 804 -3.02 23.00 -24.49
CA GLY A 804 -2.30 22.00 -25.26
C GLY A 804 -3.17 20.91 -25.87
N LEU A 805 -4.50 21.07 -25.94
CA LEU A 805 -5.38 20.10 -26.60
C LEU A 805 -5.51 20.39 -28.10
N VAL A 806 -5.26 19.37 -28.91
CA VAL A 806 -5.38 19.41 -30.37
C VAL A 806 -6.59 18.60 -30.80
N GLN A 807 -7.38 19.15 -31.73
CA GLN A 807 -8.51 18.43 -32.34
C GLN A 807 -8.00 17.48 -33.44
N ILE A 808 -8.35 16.19 -33.33
CA ILE A 808 -8.06 15.15 -34.32
C ILE A 808 -9.38 14.45 -34.66
N GLY A 809 -9.99 14.82 -35.79
CA GLY A 809 -11.34 14.35 -36.15
C GLY A 809 -12.38 14.79 -35.11
N ASP A 810 -13.12 13.84 -34.53
CA ASP A 810 -14.09 14.08 -33.46
C ASP A 810 -13.49 14.01 -32.04
N THR A 811 -12.21 13.67 -31.92
CA THR A 811 -11.51 13.47 -30.64
C THR A 811 -10.56 14.63 -30.36
N ARG A 812 -10.29 14.95 -29.10
CA ARG A 812 -9.17 15.82 -28.71
C ARG A 812 -8.08 15.02 -28.03
N ALA A 813 -6.84 15.35 -28.32
CA ALA A 813 -5.67 14.70 -27.74
C ALA A 813 -4.72 15.75 -27.18
N LEU A 814 -3.97 15.37 -26.14
CA LEU A 814 -2.91 16.22 -25.61
C LEU A 814 -1.75 16.32 -26.62
N CYS A 815 -1.19 17.51 -26.81
CA CYS A 815 -0.01 17.71 -27.65
C CYS A 815 1.22 16.99 -27.07
N GLN A 816 2.18 16.64 -27.92
CA GLN A 816 3.36 15.87 -27.51
C GLN A 816 4.15 16.51 -26.35
N HIS A 817 4.29 17.85 -26.37
CA HIS A 817 4.96 18.62 -25.32
C HIS A 817 4.27 18.49 -23.96
N GLY A 818 2.95 18.23 -23.94
CA GLY A 818 2.19 18.01 -22.72
C GLY A 818 2.59 16.73 -21.97
N TYR A 819 3.22 15.76 -22.63
CA TYR A 819 3.72 14.53 -21.99
C TYR A 819 5.06 14.73 -21.27
N THR A 820 5.75 15.86 -21.47
CA THR A 820 7.02 16.16 -20.80
C THR A 820 6.83 16.54 -19.34
N THR A 821 5.85 17.39 -19.05
CA THR A 821 5.58 17.94 -17.70
C THR A 821 4.19 17.56 -17.16
N GLY A 822 3.30 17.05 -18.02
CA GLY A 822 1.89 16.83 -17.70
C GLY A 822 1.08 18.13 -17.78
N ARG A 823 -0.24 18.01 -17.82
CA ARG A 823 -1.16 19.17 -17.72
C ARG A 823 -1.98 19.07 -16.46
N LYS A 824 -1.89 20.09 -15.61
CA LYS A 824 -2.53 20.04 -14.30
C LYS A 824 -4.02 20.31 -14.41
N ILE A 825 -4.81 19.55 -13.68
CA ILE A 825 -6.22 19.89 -13.47
C ILE A 825 -6.27 21.04 -12.47
N LEU A 826 -6.86 22.15 -12.90
CA LEU A 826 -7.00 23.37 -12.10
C LEU A 826 -8.40 23.37 -11.52
N PHE A 827 -8.53 23.47 -10.20
CA PHE A 827 -9.83 23.46 -9.49
C PHE A 827 -10.33 24.86 -9.13
N ASN A 828 -9.43 25.85 -9.10
CA ASN A 828 -9.74 27.22 -8.68
C ASN A 828 -10.34 28.05 -9.82
N ASP A 829 -11.43 28.75 -9.50
CA ASP A 829 -12.16 29.59 -10.44
C ASP A 829 -11.31 30.70 -11.05
N VAL A 830 -10.36 31.24 -10.28
CA VAL A 830 -9.38 32.25 -10.73
C VAL A 830 -8.68 31.78 -12.03
N ASN A 831 -8.29 30.50 -12.12
CA ASN A 831 -7.48 30.00 -13.24
C ASN A 831 -8.36 29.88 -14.48
N ARG A 832 -9.60 29.44 -14.28
CA ARG A 832 -10.62 29.42 -15.31
C ARG A 832 -10.84 30.81 -15.89
N GLN A 833 -11.00 31.84 -15.05
CA GLN A 833 -11.23 33.21 -15.51
C GLN A 833 -10.02 33.79 -16.27
N TRP A 834 -8.81 33.53 -15.79
CA TRP A 834 -7.58 33.97 -16.49
C TRP A 834 -7.39 33.28 -17.85
N ILE A 835 -7.58 31.96 -17.93
CA ILE A 835 -7.53 31.23 -19.21
C ILE A 835 -8.63 31.73 -20.15
N LYS A 836 -9.84 31.98 -19.63
CA LYS A 836 -10.95 32.57 -20.39
C LYS A 836 -10.58 33.95 -20.94
N PHE A 837 -9.92 34.79 -20.15
CA PHE A 837 -9.41 36.09 -20.57
C PHE A 837 -8.38 35.98 -21.72
N LEU A 838 -7.37 35.13 -21.56
CA LEU A 838 -6.37 34.89 -22.61
C LEU A 838 -7.02 34.34 -23.90
N SER A 839 -7.98 33.44 -23.75
CA SER A 839 -8.71 32.86 -24.89
C SER A 839 -9.61 33.86 -25.61
N SER A 840 -9.96 34.97 -24.97
CA SER A 840 -10.73 36.07 -25.58
C SER A 840 -9.87 37.07 -26.35
N GLY A 841 -8.54 36.89 -26.35
CA GLY A 841 -7.57 37.75 -27.03
C GLY A 841 -6.86 38.76 -26.12
N GLY A 842 -7.10 38.72 -24.80
CA GLY A 842 -6.51 39.67 -23.85
C GLY A 842 -6.95 41.12 -24.11
N VAL A 843 -6.07 42.09 -23.83
CA VAL A 843 -6.36 43.52 -24.06
C VAL A 843 -6.48 43.89 -25.54
N ASP A 844 -5.62 43.33 -26.41
CA ASP A 844 -5.62 43.62 -27.85
C ASP A 844 -5.88 42.35 -28.67
N VAL A 845 -7.14 42.25 -29.05
CA VAL A 845 -7.70 41.12 -29.80
C VAL A 845 -7.05 40.97 -31.18
N ALA A 846 -6.71 42.07 -31.86
CA ALA A 846 -6.11 42.03 -33.20
C ALA A 846 -4.65 41.53 -33.14
N GLU A 847 -3.91 41.96 -32.12
CA GLU A 847 -2.54 41.50 -31.86
C GLU A 847 -2.49 40.00 -31.52
N ALA A 848 -3.46 39.50 -30.77
CA ALA A 848 -3.53 38.09 -30.35
C ALA A 848 -3.85 37.12 -31.52
N GLN A 849 -4.48 37.58 -32.61
CA GLN A 849 -4.89 36.70 -33.72
C GLN A 849 -3.73 35.96 -34.34
N GLU A 850 -2.66 36.67 -34.67
CA GLU A 850 -1.54 36.11 -35.43
C GLU A 850 -0.74 35.12 -34.57
N ARG A 851 -0.65 35.35 -33.26
CA ARG A 851 -0.03 34.41 -32.33
C ARG A 851 -0.83 33.13 -32.17
N ILE A 852 -2.16 33.22 -32.03
CA ILE A 852 -3.01 32.04 -32.01
C ILE A 852 -2.93 31.29 -33.34
N ARG A 853 -2.90 32.00 -34.47
CA ARG A 853 -2.72 31.39 -35.80
C ARG A 853 -1.43 30.58 -35.89
N MET A 854 -0.33 31.08 -35.32
CA MET A 854 0.92 30.33 -35.23
C MET A 854 0.76 29.00 -34.48
N THR A 855 -0.03 28.95 -33.40
CA THR A 855 -0.32 27.69 -32.67
C THR A 855 -1.19 26.68 -33.43
N ILE A 856 -1.82 27.11 -34.52
CA ILE A 856 -2.55 26.21 -35.43
C ILE A 856 -1.58 25.59 -36.45
N GLN A 857 -0.61 26.37 -36.91
CA GLN A 857 0.32 25.97 -37.96
C GLN A 857 1.57 25.25 -37.44
N ASN A 858 2.03 25.59 -36.23
CA ASN A 858 3.25 25.08 -35.63
C ASN A 858 2.95 24.39 -34.28
N ALA A 859 3.26 23.09 -34.20
CA ALA A 859 3.06 22.27 -33.01
C ALA A 859 4.00 22.65 -31.85
N THR A 860 5.23 23.09 -32.14
CA THR A 860 6.20 23.60 -31.15
C THR A 860 5.68 24.90 -30.53
N ALA A 861 5.14 25.81 -31.34
CA ALA A 861 4.54 27.05 -30.85
C ALA A 861 3.37 26.78 -29.88
N LEU A 862 2.52 25.81 -30.21
CA LEU A 862 1.43 25.37 -29.34
C LEU A 862 1.96 24.74 -28.03
N GLY A 863 2.93 23.83 -28.15
CA GLY A 863 3.50 23.11 -27.01
C GLY A 863 4.17 24.04 -26.01
N GLU A 864 4.99 24.97 -26.48
CA GLU A 864 5.69 25.95 -25.64
C GLU A 864 4.75 26.99 -25.03
N LEU A 865 3.78 27.51 -25.80
CA LEU A 865 2.77 28.42 -25.25
C LEU A 865 1.96 27.73 -24.15
N SER A 866 1.55 26.48 -24.40
CA SER A 866 0.81 25.70 -23.43
C SER A 866 1.63 25.47 -22.16
N GLU A 867 2.93 25.19 -22.28
CA GLU A 867 3.82 25.03 -21.13
C GLU A 867 4.00 26.35 -20.36
N TRP A 868 4.14 27.48 -21.06
CA TRP A 868 4.21 28.79 -20.44
C TRP A 868 2.94 29.07 -19.62
N ILE A 869 1.76 28.77 -20.17
CA ILE A 869 0.47 28.93 -19.47
C ILE A 869 0.42 28.06 -18.21
N GLU A 870 0.86 26.79 -18.29
CA GLU A 870 0.93 25.91 -17.11
C GLU A 870 1.84 26.48 -16.01
N GLN A 871 3.00 27.05 -16.37
CA GLN A 871 3.92 27.63 -15.40
C GLN A 871 3.34 28.87 -14.72
N GLN A 872 2.65 29.73 -15.46
CA GLN A 872 2.03 30.93 -14.90
C GLN A 872 0.85 30.58 -13.98
N GLY A 873 -0.03 29.66 -14.41
CA GLY A 873 -1.21 29.25 -13.62
C GLY A 873 -0.91 28.34 -12.42
N SER A 874 0.27 27.71 -12.37
CA SER A 874 0.68 26.78 -11.30
C SER A 874 1.08 27.44 -9.98
N ASP A 875 1.29 28.76 -9.98
CA ASP A 875 2.08 29.43 -8.93
C ASP A 875 1.32 30.48 -8.14
N TRP A 876 0.02 30.65 -8.38
CA TRP A 876 -0.75 31.63 -7.61
C TRP A 876 -0.84 31.28 -6.12
N ASP A 877 -0.89 29.99 -5.79
CA ASP A 877 -0.82 29.52 -4.39
C ASP A 877 0.56 29.78 -3.75
N LYS A 878 1.58 30.07 -4.56
CA LYS A 878 2.94 30.40 -4.09
C LYS A 878 3.18 31.90 -3.93
N GLU A 879 2.19 32.75 -4.18
CA GLU A 879 2.33 34.18 -3.90
C GLU A 879 2.70 34.37 -2.41
N PRO A 880 3.70 35.21 -2.05
CA PRO A 880 4.22 35.28 -0.70
C PRO A 880 3.17 35.52 0.39
N GLY A 881 2.13 36.30 0.09
CA GLY A 881 1.03 36.56 1.02
C GLY A 881 0.08 35.36 1.23
N ILE A 882 -0.05 34.50 0.21
CA ILE A 882 -0.86 33.28 0.26
C ILE A 882 -0.04 32.16 0.91
N ALA A 883 1.21 31.96 0.47
CA ALA A 883 2.12 30.97 1.04
C ALA A 883 2.40 31.21 2.55
N ALA A 884 2.45 32.47 3.01
CA ALA A 884 2.57 32.77 4.43
C ALA A 884 1.30 32.49 5.25
N ALA A 885 0.14 32.47 4.60
CA ALA A 885 -1.15 32.12 5.22
C ALA A 885 -1.45 30.61 5.15
N ASP A 886 -0.70 29.86 4.33
CA ASP A 886 -0.78 28.40 4.24
C ASP A 886 -0.05 27.73 5.40
N GLU A 887 -0.75 27.58 6.53
CA GLU A 887 -0.18 26.99 7.74
C GLU A 887 -0.01 25.46 7.72
N ASP A 888 -0.57 24.76 6.72
CA ASP A 888 -0.52 23.30 6.61
C ASP A 888 0.28 22.82 5.39
N GLY A 889 0.62 23.72 4.47
CA GLY A 889 1.46 23.45 3.30
C GLY A 889 0.75 22.64 2.23
N LEU A 890 -0.59 22.57 2.26
CA LEU A 890 -1.41 21.82 1.33
C LEU A 890 -1.92 22.69 0.16
N GLY A 891 -1.79 24.02 0.25
CA GLY A 891 -2.31 24.96 -0.73
C GLY A 891 -3.83 25.12 -0.68
N THR A 892 -4.40 25.74 -1.71
CA THR A 892 -5.86 26.02 -1.74
C THR A 892 -6.68 24.77 -1.99
N HIS A 893 -6.17 23.88 -2.84
CA HIS A 893 -6.82 22.65 -3.28
C HIS A 893 -5.81 21.51 -3.24
N TYR A 894 -6.08 20.49 -2.43
CA TYR A 894 -5.23 19.31 -2.30
C TYR A 894 -6.01 18.05 -2.66
N ALA A 895 -5.69 17.41 -3.78
CA ALA A 895 -6.37 16.20 -4.22
C ALA A 895 -5.99 14.98 -3.36
N LEU A 896 -7.01 14.28 -2.85
CA LEU A 896 -6.89 13.05 -2.05
C LEU A 896 -7.01 11.80 -2.92
N SER A 897 -7.93 11.81 -3.89
CA SER A 897 -8.13 10.71 -4.83
C SER A 897 -8.61 11.24 -6.18
N VAL A 898 -8.40 10.43 -7.22
CA VAL A 898 -8.87 10.70 -8.57
C VAL A 898 -9.48 9.43 -9.15
N ALA A 899 -10.53 9.59 -9.95
CA ALA A 899 -11.21 8.52 -10.64
C ALA A 899 -11.52 8.92 -12.10
N ALA A 900 -11.55 7.95 -12.98
CA ALA A 900 -11.87 8.12 -14.38
C ALA A 900 -12.74 6.96 -14.85
N ALA A 901 -13.67 7.27 -15.76
CA ALA A 901 -14.50 6.31 -16.47
C ALA A 901 -14.43 6.60 -17.98
N GLY A 902 -15.32 6.03 -18.78
CA GLY A 902 -15.24 6.17 -20.24
C GLY A 902 -15.37 7.61 -20.77
N TRP A 903 -16.23 8.43 -20.15
CA TRP A 903 -16.60 9.76 -20.67
C TRP A 903 -16.55 10.87 -19.62
N HIS A 904 -16.25 10.54 -18.37
CA HIS A 904 -16.20 11.48 -17.27
C HIS A 904 -15.13 11.08 -16.25
N SER A 905 -14.82 12.03 -15.37
CA SER A 905 -13.85 11.87 -14.30
C SER A 905 -14.31 12.61 -13.06
N GLY A 906 -13.70 12.25 -11.95
CA GLY A 906 -13.91 12.95 -10.69
C GLY A 906 -12.68 12.89 -9.80
N ALA A 907 -12.64 13.79 -8.83
CA ALA A 907 -11.59 13.84 -7.83
C ALA A 907 -12.17 14.23 -6.47
N LEU A 908 -11.59 13.68 -5.42
CA LEU A 908 -11.85 14.09 -4.05
C LEU A 908 -10.77 15.11 -3.66
N VAL A 909 -11.16 16.31 -3.27
CA VAL A 909 -10.25 17.43 -3.05
C VAL A 909 -10.52 18.05 -1.68
N LEU A 910 -9.45 18.27 -0.92
CA LEU A 910 -9.49 19.08 0.29
C LEU A 910 -9.38 20.55 -0.11
N VAL A 911 -10.41 21.35 0.22
CA VAL A 911 -10.49 22.76 -0.17
C VAL A 911 -10.35 23.66 1.04
N ASN A 912 -9.32 24.51 1.04
CA ASN A 912 -9.15 25.52 2.07
C ASN A 912 -9.88 26.81 1.68
N ASP A 913 -11.12 26.96 2.15
CA ASP A 913 -11.99 28.10 1.80
C ASP A 913 -11.37 29.46 2.18
N GLU A 914 -10.70 29.55 3.32
CA GLU A 914 -10.06 30.80 3.76
C GLU A 914 -8.91 31.19 2.84
N LEU A 915 -8.10 30.21 2.44
CA LEU A 915 -6.97 30.45 1.53
C LEU A 915 -7.45 30.71 0.10
N SER A 916 -8.45 29.98 -0.39
CA SER A 916 -9.06 30.18 -1.71
C SER A 916 -9.67 31.58 -1.83
N LYS A 917 -10.38 32.05 -0.80
CA LYS A 917 -10.92 33.40 -0.77
C LYS A 917 -9.83 34.48 -0.75
N LYS A 918 -8.78 34.28 0.04
CA LYS A 918 -7.62 35.19 0.05
C LYS A 918 -6.94 35.25 -1.32
N LEU A 919 -6.85 34.12 -2.02
CA LEU A 919 -6.31 34.07 -3.38
C LEU A 919 -7.19 34.87 -4.35
N GLU A 920 -8.51 34.65 -4.32
CA GLU A 920 -9.45 35.42 -5.13
C GLU A 920 -9.31 36.91 -4.87
N GLU A 921 -9.34 37.33 -3.60
CA GLU A 921 -9.14 38.72 -3.18
C GLU A 921 -7.78 39.28 -3.58
N SER A 922 -6.71 38.47 -3.58
CA SER A 922 -5.39 38.90 -4.02
C SER A 922 -5.38 39.17 -5.52
N CYS A 923 -6.20 38.48 -6.32
CA CYS A 923 -6.29 38.69 -7.76
C CYS A 923 -7.16 39.88 -8.17
N LEU A 924 -7.90 40.50 -7.24
CA LEU A 924 -8.75 41.67 -7.52
C LEU A 924 -7.99 43.00 -7.37
N LEU A 925 -8.36 43.97 -8.18
CA LEU A 925 -7.93 45.37 -8.09
C LEU A 925 -8.85 46.13 -7.12
N LYS A 926 -8.28 46.88 -6.17
CA LYS A 926 -9.05 47.70 -5.21
C LYS A 926 -9.47 49.03 -5.84
N GLU A 927 -10.70 49.47 -5.57
CA GLU A 927 -11.21 50.78 -6.02
C GLU A 927 -10.32 51.92 -5.50
N GLY A 928 -9.67 52.63 -6.44
CA GLY A 928 -8.77 53.76 -6.15
C GLY A 928 -7.51 53.79 -7.01
N GLU A 929 -7.08 52.66 -7.57
CA GLU A 929 -5.89 52.57 -8.44
C GLU A 929 -6.22 52.81 -9.93
N SER A 930 -6.60 54.05 -10.24
CA SER A 930 -6.55 54.74 -11.55
C SER A 930 -7.29 54.18 -12.80
N ASP A 931 -8.18 55.05 -13.32
CA ASP A 931 -8.59 55.32 -14.71
C ASP A 931 -9.14 54.16 -15.58
N PHE A 932 -10.39 53.77 -15.32
CA PHE A 932 -11.15 52.75 -16.06
C PHE A 932 -11.78 53.22 -17.39
N SER A 933 -11.56 54.48 -17.79
CA SER A 933 -12.15 55.07 -19.01
C SER A 933 -11.68 54.42 -20.32
N LYS A 934 -10.60 53.62 -20.29
CA LYS A 934 -10.06 52.89 -21.45
C LYS A 934 -10.59 51.46 -21.60
N VAL A 935 -10.96 50.79 -20.52
CA VAL A 935 -11.41 49.38 -20.55
C VAL A 935 -12.87 49.25 -21.02
N SER A 936 -13.70 50.27 -20.76
CA SER A 936 -15.12 50.30 -21.16
C SER A 936 -15.38 50.44 -22.67
N ARG A 937 -14.33 50.54 -23.50
CA ARG A 937 -14.45 50.63 -24.98
C ARG A 937 -14.31 49.28 -25.69
N ILE A 938 -14.07 48.20 -24.96
CA ILE A 938 -13.88 46.87 -25.54
C ILE A 938 -15.24 46.20 -25.70
N LEU A 939 -15.94 46.42 -26.83
CA LEU A 939 -17.00 45.56 -27.42
C LEU A 939 -17.54 46.14 -28.75
N PRO A 940 -18.01 45.37 -29.76
CA PRO A 940 -18.11 43.91 -29.91
C PRO A 940 -17.50 43.38 -31.25
N ASN A 941 -16.58 42.41 -31.21
CA ASN A 941 -16.15 41.67 -32.42
C ASN A 941 -15.73 40.21 -32.14
N LEU A 942 -16.20 39.61 -31.04
CA LEU A 942 -15.70 38.32 -30.58
C LEU A 942 -16.01 37.14 -31.53
N LEU A 943 -17.19 37.13 -32.16
CA LEU A 943 -17.57 36.10 -33.14
C LEU A 943 -16.84 36.22 -34.48
N ARG A 944 -16.27 37.39 -34.76
CA ARG A 944 -15.51 37.64 -35.99
C ARG A 944 -14.03 37.31 -35.80
N TRP A 945 -13.50 37.52 -34.60
CA TRP A 945 -12.10 37.24 -34.26
C TRP A 945 -11.72 35.76 -34.32
N ALA A 946 -12.44 34.90 -33.60
CA ALA A 946 -12.19 33.45 -33.60
C ALA A 946 -12.49 32.83 -34.97
N ARG A 947 -13.49 33.41 -35.67
CA ARG A 947 -13.87 33.04 -37.03
C ARG A 947 -12.80 33.41 -38.06
N ASP A 948 -12.26 34.64 -38.05
CA ASP A 948 -11.28 35.11 -39.04
C ASP A 948 -9.87 34.52 -38.80
N ALA A 949 -9.50 34.21 -37.55
CA ALA A 949 -8.25 33.50 -37.22
C ALA A 949 -8.24 32.05 -37.72
N VAL A 950 -9.41 31.40 -37.82
CA VAL A 950 -9.57 29.99 -38.25
C VAL A 950 -9.94 29.86 -39.74
N LEU A 951 -10.72 30.80 -40.31
CA LEU A 951 -11.16 30.78 -41.72
C LEU A 951 -10.06 31.13 -42.75
N GLY A 952 -8.89 31.60 -42.33
CA GLY A 952 -7.75 31.83 -43.22
C GLY A 952 -7.06 30.56 -43.73
N ALA A 953 -7.58 29.38 -43.37
CA ALA A 953 -7.18 28.06 -43.87
C ALA A 953 -8.44 27.36 -44.43
N ASP A 954 -8.35 26.77 -45.63
CA ASP A 954 -9.45 26.11 -46.35
C ASP A 954 -10.11 24.95 -45.54
N CYS A 955 -11.02 25.26 -44.62
CA CYS A 955 -11.75 24.29 -43.79
C CYS A 955 -13.20 24.75 -43.59
N THR A 956 -14.06 24.55 -44.59
CA THR A 956 -15.39 25.18 -44.71
C THR A 956 -16.57 24.39 -44.10
N ASN A 957 -16.41 23.60 -43.03
CA ASN A 957 -17.54 22.80 -42.51
C ASN A 957 -17.86 22.80 -40.99
N SER A 958 -17.28 23.69 -40.17
CA SER A 958 -17.45 23.67 -38.69
C SER A 958 -18.22 24.88 -38.10
N LEU A 959 -19.24 25.38 -38.80
CA LEU A 959 -19.96 26.63 -38.47
C LEU A 959 -21.13 26.52 -37.45
N LYS A 960 -21.10 25.58 -36.49
CA LYS A 960 -22.11 25.51 -35.40
C LYS A 960 -21.55 25.43 -33.98
N THR A 961 -20.24 25.45 -33.80
CA THR A 961 -19.58 25.01 -32.54
C THR A 961 -18.68 26.06 -31.87
N PHE A 962 -18.72 27.32 -32.29
CA PHE A 962 -17.85 28.37 -31.73
C PHE A 962 -18.64 29.41 -30.93
N GLY A 963 -18.82 29.15 -29.63
CA GLY A 963 -19.17 30.14 -28.60
C GLY A 963 -20.67 30.49 -28.42
N PRO A 964 -21.06 31.08 -27.26
CA PRO A 964 -22.44 31.44 -26.92
C PRO A 964 -22.97 32.66 -27.72
N ASN A 965 -24.25 32.98 -27.52
CA ASN A 965 -25.08 33.86 -28.35
C ASN A 965 -24.64 35.35 -28.31
N PRO A 966 -24.37 36.02 -29.45
CA PRO A 966 -23.86 37.40 -29.53
C PRO A 966 -24.63 38.48 -28.75
N SER A 967 -25.88 38.21 -28.37
CA SER A 967 -26.75 39.14 -27.64
C SER A 967 -26.43 39.27 -26.15
N GLU A 968 -25.62 38.37 -25.58
CA GLU A 968 -25.18 38.40 -24.18
C GLU A 968 -23.92 39.27 -23.95
N PHE A 969 -23.31 39.79 -25.01
CA PHE A 969 -21.90 40.17 -25.02
C PHE A 969 -21.54 41.54 -24.45
N ASN A 970 -22.47 42.46 -24.17
CA ASN A 970 -22.14 43.86 -23.85
C ASN A 970 -21.45 44.14 -22.48
N ALA A 971 -20.90 43.13 -21.80
CA ALA A 971 -20.38 43.29 -20.45
C ALA A 971 -18.99 42.66 -20.20
N PRO A 972 -18.05 43.38 -19.53
CA PRO A 972 -16.67 42.92 -19.28
C PRO A 972 -16.51 41.64 -18.46
N TRP A 973 -17.48 41.31 -17.60
CA TRP A 973 -17.48 40.07 -16.81
C TRP A 973 -17.65 38.81 -17.68
N ASN A 974 -18.15 38.95 -18.92
CA ASN A 974 -18.37 37.81 -19.82
C ASN A 974 -17.07 37.18 -20.35
N HIS A 975 -15.92 37.83 -20.17
CA HIS A 975 -14.64 37.41 -20.75
C HIS A 975 -13.54 37.14 -19.71
N GLY A 976 -13.87 37.01 -18.41
CA GLY A 976 -12.90 36.71 -17.36
C GLY A 976 -11.98 37.88 -16.97
N ALA A 977 -12.31 39.10 -17.41
CA ALA A 977 -11.58 40.33 -17.06
C ALA A 977 -12.09 40.99 -15.76
N ALA A 978 -13.34 40.73 -15.37
CA ALA A 978 -13.97 41.27 -14.16
C ALA A 978 -14.69 40.17 -13.37
N ALA A 979 -14.68 40.27 -12.05
CA ALA A 979 -15.42 39.38 -11.16
C ALA A 979 -16.88 39.84 -11.04
N GLU A 980 -17.08 41.14 -10.85
CA GLU A 980 -18.39 41.80 -10.77
C GLU A 980 -18.34 43.17 -11.45
N GLU A 981 -19.48 43.83 -11.61
CA GLU A 981 -19.52 45.19 -12.16
C GLU A 981 -18.69 46.16 -11.28
N GLY A 982 -17.61 46.71 -11.84
CA GLY A 982 -16.69 47.61 -11.12
C GLY A 982 -15.49 46.93 -10.45
N VAL A 983 -15.48 45.59 -10.34
CA VAL A 983 -14.41 44.82 -9.68
C VAL A 983 -13.63 44.00 -10.71
N TRP A 984 -12.37 44.38 -10.93
CA TRP A 984 -11.54 43.86 -12.03
C TRP A 984 -10.42 42.96 -11.53
N TYR A 985 -10.04 41.98 -12.34
CA TYR A 985 -8.85 41.17 -12.06
C TYR A 985 -7.56 41.92 -12.43
N LYS A 986 -6.45 41.63 -11.74
CA LYS A 986 -5.12 42.20 -12.01
C LYS A 986 -4.69 42.03 -13.46
N TRP A 987 -4.97 40.86 -14.05
CA TRP A 987 -4.61 40.52 -15.43
C TRP A 987 -5.51 41.16 -16.48
N ALA A 988 -6.55 41.93 -16.10
CA ALA A 988 -7.43 42.57 -17.08
C ALA A 988 -6.71 43.57 -18.01
N ARG A 989 -5.46 43.93 -17.69
CA ARG A 989 -4.57 44.80 -18.47
C ARG A 989 -3.45 44.04 -19.20
N ASP A 990 -3.39 42.72 -19.04
CA ASP A 990 -2.32 41.90 -19.61
C ASP A 990 -2.56 41.65 -21.11
N ARG A 991 -1.48 41.72 -21.90
CA ARG A 991 -1.52 41.34 -23.32
C ARG A 991 -1.40 39.83 -23.47
N PHE A 992 -1.79 39.32 -24.63
CA PHE A 992 -1.53 37.92 -24.97
C PHE A 992 -0.01 37.71 -25.15
N PRO A 993 0.57 36.63 -24.59
CA PRO A 993 2.01 36.50 -24.47
C PRO A 993 2.74 36.37 -25.81
N ARG A 994 3.95 36.93 -25.91
CA ARG A 994 4.84 36.80 -27.08
C ARG A 994 6.12 36.05 -26.67
N LEU A 995 6.34 34.87 -27.25
CA LEU A 995 7.45 33.99 -26.86
C LEU A 995 8.51 33.85 -27.95
N GLU A 996 9.75 33.66 -27.53
CA GLU A 996 10.85 33.16 -28.37
C GLU A 996 10.92 31.64 -28.24
N LEU A 997 10.69 30.92 -29.34
CA LEU A 997 10.53 29.47 -29.34
C LEU A 997 11.89 28.75 -29.39
N SER A 998 11.91 27.48 -29.01
CA SER A 998 13.11 26.63 -29.04
C SER A 998 13.71 26.41 -30.41
N ASN A 999 12.90 26.48 -31.47
CA ASN A 999 13.33 26.36 -32.86
C ASN A 999 13.93 27.67 -33.43
N GLY A 1000 14.01 28.74 -32.62
CA GLY A 1000 14.52 30.05 -33.02
C GLY A 1000 13.48 30.93 -33.73
N GLU A 1001 12.26 30.45 -33.95
CA GLU A 1001 11.16 31.28 -34.44
C GLU A 1001 10.62 32.16 -33.30
N GLN A 1002 10.24 33.39 -33.64
CA GLN A 1002 9.65 34.32 -32.69
C GLN A 1002 8.16 34.46 -32.96
N MET A 1003 7.35 34.49 -31.90
CA MET A 1003 5.93 34.75 -32.05
C MET A 1003 5.67 36.13 -32.67
N PRO A 1004 4.69 36.25 -33.58
CA PRO A 1004 4.36 37.50 -34.26
C PRO A 1004 3.83 38.55 -33.27
N GLY A 1005 4.10 39.84 -33.55
CA GLY A 1005 3.70 40.98 -32.73
C GLY A 1005 4.42 42.26 -33.17
N SER A 1006 3.87 43.44 -32.84
CA SER A 1006 4.56 44.71 -33.09
C SER A 1006 5.78 44.85 -32.17
N ASP A 1007 6.72 45.73 -32.52
CA ASP A 1007 7.91 46.01 -31.69
C ASP A 1007 7.57 46.58 -30.31
N ASP A 1008 6.33 47.08 -30.14
CA ASP A 1008 5.81 47.63 -28.89
C ASP A 1008 5.41 46.53 -27.88
N VAL A 1009 5.42 45.26 -28.30
CA VAL A 1009 5.04 44.11 -27.49
C VAL A 1009 6.30 43.36 -27.07
N PRO A 1010 6.70 43.47 -25.79
CA PRO A 1010 7.90 42.80 -25.30
C PRO A 1010 7.72 41.28 -25.30
N PHE A 1011 8.84 40.55 -25.37
CA PHE A 1011 8.83 39.10 -25.17
C PHE A 1011 8.62 38.77 -23.69
N ASP A 1012 7.74 37.81 -23.43
CA ASP A 1012 7.52 37.26 -22.09
C ASP A 1012 8.68 36.34 -21.69
N GLN A 1013 9.01 36.39 -20.41
CA GLN A 1013 10.02 35.51 -19.82
C GLN A 1013 9.37 34.26 -19.24
N TRP A 1014 10.10 33.15 -19.28
CA TRP A 1014 9.72 31.91 -18.62
C TRP A 1014 9.89 32.06 -17.11
N LYS A 1015 8.89 31.61 -16.34
CA LYS A 1015 8.94 31.67 -14.87
C LYS A 1015 9.93 30.66 -14.30
N TYR A 1016 9.99 29.48 -14.91
CA TYR A 1016 10.96 28.44 -14.63
C TYR A 1016 11.78 28.15 -15.89
N PRO A 1017 12.96 27.51 -15.78
CA PRO A 1017 13.71 27.08 -16.95
C PRO A 1017 12.83 26.28 -17.91
N ARG A 1018 12.89 26.62 -19.20
CA ARG A 1018 12.15 25.92 -20.25
C ARG A 1018 12.46 24.41 -20.16
N PRO A 1019 11.44 23.53 -20.13
CA PRO A 1019 11.67 22.09 -20.12
C PRO A 1019 12.49 21.64 -21.33
N ASN A 1020 13.29 20.58 -21.14
CA ASN A 1020 13.92 19.91 -22.27
C ASN A 1020 12.87 19.04 -22.97
N PHE A 1021 12.30 19.54 -24.05
CA PHE A 1021 11.33 18.79 -24.85
C PHE A 1021 12.05 17.68 -25.62
N VAL A 1022 12.10 16.48 -25.03
CA VAL A 1022 12.57 15.28 -25.72
C VAL A 1022 11.42 14.77 -26.59
N LEU A 1023 11.39 15.20 -27.86
CA LEU A 1023 10.32 14.92 -28.82
C LEU A 1023 10.57 13.64 -29.65
N ASP A 1024 11.61 12.88 -29.36
CA ASP A 1024 12.05 11.72 -30.16
C ASP A 1024 11.23 10.43 -29.93
N GLN A 1025 10.14 10.49 -29.15
CA GLN A 1025 9.23 9.37 -28.95
C GLN A 1025 7.84 9.72 -29.48
N ASP A 1026 7.35 8.90 -30.42
CA ASP A 1026 5.98 8.92 -30.89
C ASP A 1026 5.05 8.48 -29.75
N PHE A 1027 4.64 9.44 -28.92
CA PHE A 1027 3.57 9.26 -27.94
C PHE A 1027 2.20 9.30 -28.65
N GLU A 1028 2.02 8.53 -29.71
CA GLU A 1028 0.74 8.41 -30.43
C GLU A 1028 -0.27 7.55 -29.65
#